data_AF-A0A2P7Z008-F1
#
_entry.id   AF-A0A2P7Z008-F1
#
_cell.length_a   1.000
_cell.length_b   1.000
_cell.length_c   1.000
_cell.angle_alpha   90.00
_cell.angle_beta   90.00
_cell.angle_gamma   90.00
#
_symmetry.space_group_name_H-M   'P 1'
#
loop_
_entity.id
_entity.type
_entity.pdbx_description
1 polymer ?
#
loop_
_entity_poly.entity_id
_entity_poly.type
_entity_poly.pdbx_seq_one_letter_code
_entity_poly.pdbx_strand_id
1 'polypeptide(L)'
;MSGSTLDVKNIDVDFHLPLSHSNRSYQLIELPNGLRALLISDRSSELFSTSMVVGSGSCNDPDDALGLAHLCEHMLFLGTKTCPMPNQLDQIVSSAGGFTNAYTTMEQTCYHFEVSSFAKMRDERVFIIDSVLEIFSSFFKCPLFKERFIKGEIRAVDEEHKGNTNNTDKILFHALRSLASPNHVFHRFGTGNKATLSQISPKRLQRYLRAYFQRFYLARKMALVMKGPQSLNHLKKLVVAHFSDIPKSSLDHVRLSGQSFTSDHDIYFSPQLYGYLDTPILQPDIKTVLLKVANTSRVRLCYPLQTIVDLPNYRRIGNILCNILGDESEKSLCEYLKRKRQWATGVMVLVQNTIFKDDLLLVDIDVTPTGLRNLPQVVDTLHYYINYIIVRSSPRELASVIEDYSSVEDKCFMNRETATTFVDEICDYAERLEKGGIAYSDLIRGYADWTDGGSSIKVVNDIQKAAIQCFTEENLRVVVAHEDLSPLSLFTLDQASYVTAVDNYFQYEFTKVLNSEMVTFINPDLSLNLELPCIPKPLKELISDRRMTQQSEVGYIRGLETAASEPSLIKFDSSSEIWSVNNEGPDVETSRITLHIVFRELESTAKNLVGIEVLTELIGEELKYGLYHYELVGTFWGIFANVNGIPSILLSVNGAKESAIFVFQAVLSRLRQLGEGSYASDYQKFKKARVRSRKRIEETLQASGIRKVFSATYLILEEGLTLPEEKLDALELLDETDLAIISEGLLKAAPYSQLLLDGDFTDHECFYLPESAIFYNGKTTDEHLNKGSSRLSYKIPSGHNISFPLKGDEDDTANTVLYFLQIGDRSDNELYSWAKLFEHLLSYTALDELRTNRRLAYNVFTGTKFLRRTFGIHITIPSGEHDCQKLSDEIERYLGLLESRLEGYTERDFREEILEPFLQTLTQYSNHMKTPSGLFMSLQPLQGSGDKPENREFMTHWSQVDQIINSTYRFGGTECEEPIDKAFLMSLTLNEFLRYVRTYVSVKSPHRSCLIVANAAGSQLHQAKKSQFAAMIYSQLQEQNLNITQKQVDELLGECKDQEDFSDISVHLKRYFKENKQNGQLIKVAFKNFAGSLFRSAAMKISARPHRSNSEKAYAKSGRGLAGTRNYWLWNIWCMPEKALHK
;
A
#
# COMPACT_ATOMS: atom_id res chain seq x y z
N MET A 1 32.63 -35.12 24.29
CA MET A 1 31.32 -35.50 23.72
C MET A 1 31.58 -36.32 22.47
N SER A 2 31.12 -37.56 22.44
CA SER A 2 31.27 -38.48 21.30
C SER A 2 30.55 -37.90 20.08
N GLY A 3 31.30 -37.61 19.01
CA GLY A 3 30.78 -37.09 17.75
C GLY A 3 29.98 -38.15 16.99
N SER A 4 28.68 -38.24 17.28
CA SER A 4 27.73 -38.74 16.29
C SER A 4 27.60 -37.67 15.22
N THR A 5 28.20 -37.87 14.06
CA THR A 5 27.89 -37.11 12.85
C THR A 5 26.39 -37.23 12.60
N LEU A 6 25.63 -36.17 12.87
CA LEU A 6 24.23 -36.08 12.47
C LEU A 6 24.18 -36.30 10.95
N ASP A 7 23.48 -37.34 10.52
CA ASP A 7 23.41 -37.76 9.11
C ASP A 7 22.47 -36.82 8.35
N VAL A 8 22.98 -35.64 7.98
CA VAL A 8 22.24 -34.63 7.23
C VAL A 8 22.24 -35.00 5.75
N LYS A 9 21.06 -35.29 5.21
CA LYS A 9 20.86 -35.63 3.80
C LYS A 9 20.94 -34.37 2.94
N ASN A 10 21.87 -34.34 1.99
CA ASN A 10 21.89 -33.33 0.93
C ASN A 10 20.97 -33.79 -0.20
N ILE A 11 20.16 -32.89 -0.73
CA ILE A 11 19.31 -33.11 -1.90
C ILE A 11 19.91 -32.26 -3.02
N ASP A 12 20.51 -32.92 -4.00
CA ASP A 12 21.09 -32.26 -5.16
C ASP A 12 19.98 -31.89 -6.13
N VAL A 13 19.86 -30.59 -6.40
CA VAL A 13 18.82 -30.01 -7.24
C VAL A 13 19.48 -29.01 -8.17
N ASP A 14 19.21 -29.14 -9.46
CA ASP A 14 19.56 -28.12 -10.44
C ASP A 14 18.41 -27.10 -10.49
N PHE A 15 18.61 -25.96 -9.83
CA PHE A 15 17.57 -24.94 -9.71
C PHE A 15 17.51 -24.08 -10.97
N HIS A 16 16.31 -23.79 -11.45
CA HIS A 16 16.10 -22.71 -12.41
C HIS A 16 16.29 -21.37 -11.69
N LEU A 17 17.27 -20.58 -12.13
CA LEU A 17 17.68 -19.34 -11.47
C LEU A 17 17.53 -18.14 -12.42
N PRO A 18 17.09 -16.97 -11.92
CA PRO A 18 17.17 -15.72 -12.67
C PRO A 18 18.62 -15.24 -12.80
N LEU A 19 18.91 -14.34 -13.74
CA LEU A 19 20.28 -13.83 -13.98
C LEU A 19 20.87 -13.13 -12.76
N SER A 20 20.03 -12.38 -12.03
CA SER A 20 20.39 -11.70 -10.78
C SER A 20 20.85 -12.66 -9.66
N HIS A 21 20.56 -13.95 -9.78
CA HIS A 21 20.93 -14.98 -8.81
C HIS A 21 22.16 -15.79 -9.25
N SER A 22 22.77 -15.47 -10.39
CA SER A 22 23.90 -16.21 -11.01
C SER A 22 25.11 -16.40 -10.09
N ASN A 23 25.38 -15.42 -9.22
CA ASN A 23 26.50 -15.44 -8.27
C ASN A 23 26.15 -16.08 -6.91
N ARG A 24 24.94 -16.60 -6.74
CA ARG A 24 24.48 -17.25 -5.50
C ARG A 24 24.68 -18.77 -5.59
N SER A 25 24.89 -19.41 -4.45
CA SER A 25 24.92 -20.87 -4.36
C SER A 25 23.75 -21.38 -3.53
N TYR A 26 23.14 -22.49 -3.94
CA TYR A 26 21.96 -23.07 -3.30
C TYR A 26 22.24 -24.50 -2.85
N GLN A 27 21.69 -24.89 -1.70
CA GLN A 27 21.68 -26.29 -1.26
C GLN A 27 20.39 -26.59 -0.52
N LEU A 28 19.68 -27.62 -0.97
CA LEU A 28 18.58 -28.20 -0.21
C LEU A 28 19.13 -29.32 0.70
N ILE A 29 18.74 -29.30 1.97
CA ILE A 29 19.09 -30.33 2.96
C ILE A 29 17.87 -30.81 3.72
N GLU A 30 17.98 -32.00 4.29
CA GLU A 30 17.00 -32.59 5.21
C GLU A 30 17.73 -33.09 6.47
N LEU A 31 17.32 -32.59 7.63
CA LEU A 31 17.85 -33.03 8.93
C LEU A 31 17.23 -34.37 9.35
N PRO A 32 17.88 -35.16 10.23
CA PRO A 32 17.33 -36.43 10.74
C PRO A 32 15.96 -36.33 11.44
N ASN A 33 15.63 -35.14 11.98
CA ASN A 33 14.33 -34.84 12.58
C ASN A 33 13.23 -34.53 11.54
N GLY A 34 13.57 -34.50 10.25
CA GLY A 34 12.66 -34.27 9.12
C GLY A 34 12.53 -32.82 8.69
N LEU A 35 13.26 -31.89 9.32
CA LEU A 35 13.27 -30.48 8.89
C LEU A 35 13.95 -30.35 7.53
N ARG A 36 13.23 -29.82 6.54
CA ARG A 36 13.76 -29.45 5.23
C ARG A 36 14.28 -28.02 5.30
N ALA A 37 15.49 -27.78 4.79
CA ALA A 37 16.07 -26.45 4.77
C ALA A 37 16.71 -26.10 3.41
N LEU A 38 16.37 -24.94 2.85
CA LEU A 38 17.06 -24.35 1.71
C LEU A 38 18.11 -23.36 2.20
N LEU A 39 19.35 -23.57 1.81
CA LEU A 39 20.49 -22.71 2.14
C LEU A 39 20.88 -21.90 0.92
N ILE A 40 20.98 -20.58 1.08
CA ILE A 40 21.31 -19.64 0.00
C ILE A 40 22.56 -18.86 0.43
N SER A 41 23.70 -19.14 -0.21
CA SER A 41 24.94 -18.41 -0.01
C SER A 41 25.02 -17.27 -1.02
N ASP A 42 24.93 -16.04 -0.51
CA ASP A 42 24.95 -14.82 -1.30
C ASP A 42 26.09 -13.92 -0.82
N ARG A 43 27.27 -14.05 -1.44
CA ARG A 43 28.51 -13.41 -0.95
C ARG A 43 28.53 -11.89 -1.09
N SER A 44 27.65 -11.32 -1.92
CA SER A 44 27.49 -9.87 -2.05
C SER A 44 26.55 -9.27 -1.00
N SER A 45 25.82 -10.10 -0.24
CA SER A 45 24.91 -9.63 0.78
C SER A 45 25.64 -9.26 2.07
N GLU A 46 25.26 -8.12 2.67
CA GLU A 46 25.68 -7.76 4.03
C GLU A 46 24.69 -8.25 5.10
N LEU A 47 23.57 -8.85 4.68
CA LEU A 47 22.46 -9.24 5.53
C LEU A 47 22.41 -10.75 5.70
N PHE A 48 21.89 -11.17 6.84
CA PHE A 48 21.54 -12.55 7.15
C PHE A 48 20.05 -12.60 7.46
N SER A 49 19.32 -13.40 6.69
CA SER A 49 17.86 -13.48 6.78
C SER A 49 17.46 -14.94 6.92
N THR A 50 16.47 -15.21 7.76
CA THR A 50 15.97 -16.57 8.02
C THR A 50 14.44 -16.55 8.09
N SER A 51 13.82 -17.54 7.45
CA SER A 51 12.36 -17.77 7.50
C SER A 51 12.07 -19.22 7.86
N MET A 52 11.12 -19.42 8.77
CA MET A 52 10.60 -20.73 9.18
C MET A 52 9.10 -20.75 8.98
N VAL A 53 8.63 -21.65 8.11
CA VAL A 53 7.20 -21.90 7.90
C VAL A 53 6.80 -23.19 8.61
N VAL A 54 5.72 -23.11 9.38
CA VAL A 54 5.05 -24.24 10.01
C VAL A 54 3.81 -24.58 9.18
N GLY A 55 3.67 -25.84 8.74
CA GLY A 55 2.51 -26.40 8.04
C GLY A 55 1.28 -26.56 8.91
N SER A 56 0.88 -25.47 9.57
CA SER A 56 -0.36 -25.33 10.31
C SER A 56 -0.74 -23.86 10.42
N GLY A 57 -2.01 -23.54 10.22
CA GLY A 57 -2.58 -22.21 10.42
C GLY A 57 -3.93 -22.25 11.11
N SER A 58 -4.76 -21.25 10.84
CA SER A 58 -6.08 -21.08 11.46
C SER A 58 -7.11 -22.15 11.08
N CYS A 59 -6.88 -22.93 10.01
CA CYS A 59 -7.74 -24.06 9.65
C CYS A 59 -7.80 -25.13 10.77
N ASN A 60 -6.76 -25.19 11.60
CA ASN A 60 -6.59 -26.13 12.71
C ASN A 60 -7.06 -25.59 14.08
N ASP A 61 -7.71 -24.42 14.12
CA ASP A 61 -8.22 -23.86 15.37
C ASP A 61 -9.28 -24.79 16.01
N PRO A 62 -9.45 -24.82 17.34
CA PRO A 62 -10.62 -25.41 17.98
C PRO A 62 -11.88 -24.56 17.75
N ASP A 63 -13.05 -25.19 17.70
CA ASP A 63 -14.33 -24.48 17.45
C ASP A 63 -14.68 -23.46 18.55
N ASP A 64 -14.26 -23.72 19.79
CA ASP A 64 -14.45 -22.80 20.91
C ASP A 64 -13.33 -21.75 21.03
N ALA A 65 -12.33 -21.77 20.15
CA ALA A 65 -11.12 -20.93 20.21
C ALA A 65 -10.65 -20.47 18.82
N LEU A 66 -11.54 -19.89 18.01
CA LEU A 66 -11.18 -19.31 16.71
C LEU A 66 -10.16 -18.17 16.86
N GLY A 67 -9.06 -18.24 16.12
CA GLY A 67 -7.86 -17.40 16.26
C GLY A 67 -6.77 -17.99 17.15
N LEU A 68 -6.83 -19.27 17.53
CA LEU A 68 -5.82 -19.89 18.40
C LEU A 68 -4.45 -19.97 17.71
N ALA A 69 -4.39 -20.30 16.43
CA ALA A 69 -3.16 -20.35 15.64
C ALA A 69 -2.46 -18.98 15.63
N HIS A 70 -3.22 -17.94 15.33
CA HIS A 70 -2.75 -16.56 15.31
C HIS A 70 -2.34 -16.06 16.71
N LEU A 71 -3.12 -16.38 17.75
CA LEU A 71 -2.69 -16.11 19.13
C LEU A 71 -1.43 -16.90 19.50
N CYS A 72 -1.26 -18.12 19.00
CA CYS A 72 -0.05 -18.89 19.20
C CYS A 72 1.14 -18.14 18.63
N GLU A 73 1.06 -17.66 17.38
CA GLU A 73 2.07 -16.85 16.73
C GLU A 73 2.57 -15.70 17.61
N HIS A 74 1.67 -14.82 18.07
CA HIS A 74 2.00 -13.73 19.00
C HIS A 74 2.72 -14.23 20.27
N MET A 75 2.22 -15.33 20.85
CA MET A 75 2.74 -15.84 22.11
C MET A 75 4.15 -16.44 22.00
N LEU A 76 4.65 -16.79 20.81
CA LEU A 76 6.01 -17.29 20.62
C LEU A 76 7.07 -16.17 20.84
N PHE A 77 6.72 -14.91 20.58
CA PHE A 77 7.59 -13.74 20.85
C PHE A 77 7.71 -13.40 22.35
N LEU A 78 6.83 -13.93 23.20
CA LEU A 78 6.72 -13.57 24.62
C LEU A 78 7.56 -14.46 25.58
N GLY A 79 8.57 -15.11 25.02
CA GLY A 79 9.63 -15.79 25.76
C GLY A 79 9.52 -17.31 25.79
N THR A 80 10.69 -17.93 25.83
CA THR A 80 10.93 -19.38 25.81
C THR A 80 11.68 -19.81 27.08
N LYS A 81 11.91 -21.12 27.28
CA LYS A 81 12.65 -21.58 28.47
C LYS A 81 14.09 -21.10 28.50
N THR A 82 14.75 -21.02 27.34
CA THR A 82 16.13 -20.52 27.21
C THR A 82 16.19 -19.00 27.22
N CYS A 83 15.15 -18.35 26.70
CA CYS A 83 15.05 -16.91 26.55
C CYS A 83 13.75 -16.39 27.20
N PRO A 84 13.68 -16.23 28.53
CA PRO A 84 12.41 -16.04 29.24
C PRO A 84 11.84 -14.62 29.17
N MET A 85 12.62 -13.65 28.67
CA MET A 85 12.18 -12.26 28.53
C MET A 85 11.29 -12.09 27.29
N PRO A 86 10.18 -11.34 27.40
CA PRO A 86 9.33 -11.07 26.25
C PRO A 86 10.04 -10.15 25.25
N ASN A 87 9.78 -10.34 23.95
CA ASN A 87 10.26 -9.52 22.84
C ASN A 87 11.80 -9.41 22.74
N GLN A 88 12.53 -10.36 23.32
CA GLN A 88 14.00 -10.31 23.31
C GLN A 88 14.60 -10.49 21.91
N LEU A 89 13.94 -11.29 21.04
CA LEU A 89 14.35 -11.43 19.64
C LEU A 89 14.29 -10.07 18.93
N ASP A 90 13.14 -9.40 19.01
CA ASP A 90 12.89 -8.09 18.42
C ASP A 90 13.90 -7.05 18.92
N GLN A 91 14.10 -6.96 20.24
CA GLN A 91 15.08 -6.05 20.84
C GLN A 91 16.51 -6.25 20.32
N ILE A 92 16.99 -7.49 20.25
CA ILE A 92 18.35 -7.80 19.80
C ILE A 92 18.49 -7.50 18.31
N VAL A 93 17.52 -7.93 17.51
CA VAL A 93 17.55 -7.73 16.05
C VAL A 93 17.46 -6.24 15.70
N SER A 94 16.54 -5.49 16.31
CA SER A 94 16.41 -4.04 16.10
C SER A 94 17.63 -3.26 16.60
N SER A 95 18.27 -3.67 17.70
CA SER A 95 19.52 -3.04 18.17
C SER A 95 20.68 -3.18 17.18
N ALA A 96 20.59 -4.13 16.25
CA ALA A 96 21.55 -4.36 15.18
C ALA A 96 21.04 -3.92 13.79
N GLY A 97 20.06 -3.01 13.75
CA GLY A 97 19.50 -2.46 12.51
C GLY A 97 18.65 -3.43 11.71
N GLY A 98 18.27 -4.57 12.28
CA GLY A 98 17.41 -5.57 11.65
C GLY A 98 15.93 -5.41 11.99
N PHE A 99 15.10 -6.33 11.48
CA PHE A 99 13.68 -6.42 11.86
C PHE A 99 13.20 -7.87 11.97
N THR A 100 12.08 -8.06 12.68
CA THR A 100 11.40 -9.36 12.81
C THR A 100 9.92 -9.22 12.50
N ASN A 101 9.29 -10.28 12.00
CA ASN A 101 7.84 -10.35 11.86
C ASN A 101 7.34 -11.82 11.76
N ALA A 102 6.02 -11.99 11.75
CA ALA A 102 5.34 -13.24 11.49
C ALA A 102 3.95 -13.00 10.88
N TYR A 103 3.36 -14.05 10.31
CA TYR A 103 1.96 -14.04 9.89
C TYR A 103 1.36 -15.44 9.84
N THR A 104 0.04 -15.53 10.05
CA THR A 104 -0.73 -16.77 10.06
C THR A 104 -1.74 -16.79 8.91
N THR A 105 -1.64 -17.79 8.04
CA THR A 105 -2.63 -18.07 6.98
C THR A 105 -3.63 -19.15 7.43
N MET A 106 -4.43 -19.68 6.51
CA MET A 106 -5.28 -20.83 6.83
C MET A 106 -4.46 -22.09 7.07
N GLU A 107 -3.45 -22.34 6.24
CA GLU A 107 -2.70 -23.61 6.24
C GLU A 107 -1.31 -23.50 6.88
N GLN A 108 -0.75 -22.29 6.98
CA GLN A 108 0.65 -22.06 7.35
C GLN A 108 0.80 -20.93 8.39
N THR A 109 1.87 -20.99 9.18
CA THR A 109 2.33 -19.88 10.02
C THR A 109 3.81 -19.62 9.70
N CYS A 110 4.15 -18.39 9.31
CA CYS A 110 5.49 -18.00 8.91
C CYS A 110 6.13 -17.09 9.97
N TYR A 111 7.39 -17.36 10.32
CA TYR A 111 8.19 -16.51 11.22
C TYR A 111 9.50 -16.17 10.53
N HIS A 112 9.93 -14.92 10.63
CA HIS A 112 11.15 -14.50 9.95
C HIS A 112 11.86 -13.33 10.63
N PHE A 113 13.15 -13.23 10.36
CA PHE A 113 13.96 -12.09 10.77
C PHE A 113 15.06 -11.80 9.75
N GLU A 114 15.59 -10.58 9.85
CA GLU A 114 16.74 -10.11 9.11
C GLU A 114 17.66 -9.33 10.05
N VAL A 115 18.97 -9.53 9.91
CA VAL A 115 19.99 -8.83 10.69
C VAL A 115 21.27 -8.66 9.87
N SER A 116 22.09 -7.66 10.18
CA SER A 116 23.43 -7.54 9.59
C SER A 116 24.31 -8.74 9.90
N SER A 117 25.01 -9.24 8.88
CA SER A 117 26.00 -10.32 9.03
C SER A 117 27.25 -9.90 9.78
N PHE A 118 27.51 -8.59 9.87
CA PHE A 118 28.69 -8.03 10.54
C PHE A 118 28.42 -7.56 11.97
N ALA A 119 27.15 -7.56 12.39
CA ALA A 119 26.77 -7.14 13.73
C ALA A 119 27.35 -8.06 14.81
N LYS A 120 27.91 -7.44 15.85
CA LYS A 120 28.53 -8.11 17.00
C LYS A 120 27.81 -7.74 18.28
N MET A 121 27.76 -8.67 19.23
CA MET A 121 27.31 -8.37 20.59
C MET A 121 28.34 -7.50 21.32
N ARG A 122 27.90 -6.77 22.37
CA ARG A 122 28.74 -5.87 23.20
C ARG A 122 30.04 -6.51 23.71
N ASP A 123 30.05 -7.82 23.93
CA ASP A 123 31.27 -8.60 24.09
C ASP A 123 31.75 -9.07 22.71
N GLU A 124 32.74 -8.37 22.14
CA GLU A 124 33.27 -8.42 20.75
C GLU A 124 33.63 -9.81 20.17
N ARG A 125 33.40 -10.91 20.90
CA ARG A 125 33.79 -12.28 20.57
C ARG A 125 32.65 -13.16 20.02
N VAL A 126 31.39 -12.73 20.09
CA VAL A 126 30.23 -13.53 19.61
C VAL A 126 29.47 -12.77 18.52
N PHE A 127 29.33 -13.39 17.34
CA PHE A 127 28.50 -12.86 16.26
C PHE A 127 27.03 -12.89 16.67
N ILE A 128 26.29 -11.83 16.35
CA ILE A 128 24.88 -11.71 16.77
C ILE A 128 24.02 -12.82 16.19
N ILE A 129 24.36 -13.34 15.00
CA ILE A 129 23.61 -14.38 14.27
C ILE A 129 23.39 -15.61 15.13
N ASP A 130 24.42 -16.12 15.82
CA ASP A 130 24.28 -17.31 16.67
C ASP A 130 23.32 -17.07 17.84
N SER A 131 23.37 -15.88 18.46
CA SER A 131 22.46 -15.53 19.56
C SER A 131 21.02 -15.35 19.07
N VAL A 132 20.84 -14.71 17.91
CA VAL A 132 19.52 -14.52 17.29
C VAL A 132 18.93 -15.87 16.89
N LEU A 133 19.72 -16.77 16.29
CA LEU A 133 19.28 -18.12 15.94
C LEU A 133 19.01 -18.99 17.16
N GLU A 134 19.73 -18.83 18.26
CA GLU A 134 19.43 -19.54 19.51
C GLU A 134 18.04 -19.14 20.04
N ILE A 135 17.74 -17.84 20.04
CA ILE A 135 16.42 -17.34 20.47
C ILE A 135 15.34 -17.75 19.47
N PHE A 136 15.55 -17.52 18.18
CA PHE A 136 14.60 -17.84 17.13
C PHE A 136 14.29 -19.33 17.08
N SER A 137 15.30 -20.20 17.12
CA SER A 137 15.09 -21.64 17.16
C SER A 137 14.34 -22.10 18.42
N SER A 138 14.51 -21.40 19.55
CA SER A 138 13.82 -21.73 20.80
C SER A 138 12.29 -21.57 20.71
N PHE A 139 11.79 -20.72 19.80
CA PHE A 139 10.36 -20.54 19.52
C PHE A 139 9.71 -21.88 19.16
N PHE A 140 10.42 -22.70 18.39
CA PHE A 140 9.95 -24.00 17.89
C PHE A 140 10.27 -25.18 18.82
N LYS A 141 10.87 -24.91 19.99
CA LYS A 141 11.27 -25.95 20.95
C LYS A 141 10.52 -25.84 22.28
N CYS A 142 10.50 -24.65 22.87
CA CYS A 142 10.15 -24.51 24.28
C CYS A 142 9.51 -23.15 24.68
N PRO A 143 8.46 -22.69 23.97
CA PRO A 143 7.73 -21.48 24.36
C PRO A 143 7.09 -21.63 25.76
N LEU A 144 7.05 -20.54 26.53
CA LEU A 144 6.54 -20.57 27.91
C LEU A 144 5.01 -20.48 27.98
N PHE A 145 4.40 -19.76 27.03
CA PHE A 145 2.97 -19.40 27.03
C PHE A 145 2.52 -18.81 28.37
N LYS A 146 3.24 -17.82 28.92
CA LYS A 146 2.95 -17.24 30.25
C LYS A 146 1.52 -16.68 30.32
N GLU A 147 0.73 -17.15 31.27
CA GLU A 147 -0.69 -16.79 31.42
C GLU A 147 -0.92 -15.27 31.54
N ARG A 148 -0.02 -14.57 32.23
CA ARG A 148 -0.12 -13.11 32.46
C ARG A 148 -0.15 -12.27 31.18
N PHE A 149 0.41 -12.78 30.07
CA PHE A 149 0.47 -12.04 28.81
C PHE A 149 -0.72 -12.32 27.88
N ILE A 150 -1.42 -13.44 28.05
CA ILE A 150 -2.52 -13.87 27.17
C ILE A 150 -3.58 -12.78 26.99
N LYS A 151 -3.98 -12.11 28.08
CA LYS A 151 -4.99 -11.03 27.99
C LYS A 151 -4.50 -9.79 27.23
N GLY A 152 -3.19 -9.53 27.26
CA GLY A 152 -2.57 -8.45 26.50
C GLY A 152 -2.60 -8.78 25.00
N GLU A 153 -2.17 -9.98 24.64
CA GLU A 153 -2.13 -10.42 23.24
C GLU A 153 -3.52 -10.57 22.61
N ILE A 154 -4.54 -11.00 23.37
CA ILE A 154 -5.92 -10.99 22.88
C ILE A 154 -6.36 -9.56 22.49
N ARG A 155 -5.89 -8.53 23.19
CA ARG A 155 -6.20 -7.13 22.80
C ARG A 155 -5.44 -6.71 21.56
N ALA A 156 -4.18 -7.12 21.42
CA ALA A 156 -3.40 -6.85 20.20
C ALA A 156 -4.07 -7.48 18.96
N VAL A 157 -4.47 -8.76 19.05
CA VAL A 157 -5.23 -9.45 17.98
C VAL A 157 -6.58 -8.76 17.70
N ASP A 158 -7.28 -8.27 18.74
CA ASP A 158 -8.54 -7.52 18.57
C ASP A 158 -8.35 -6.17 17.88
N GLU A 159 -7.25 -5.46 18.17
CA GLU A 159 -6.86 -4.22 17.50
C GLU A 159 -6.51 -4.45 16.03
N GLU A 160 -5.78 -5.51 15.72
CA GLU A 160 -5.52 -5.90 14.33
C GLU A 160 -6.81 -6.25 13.58
N HIS A 161 -7.71 -7.01 14.20
CA HIS A 161 -9.01 -7.35 13.61
C HIS A 161 -9.85 -6.09 13.33
N LYS A 162 -9.85 -5.09 14.22
CA LYS A 162 -10.49 -3.79 13.97
C LYS A 162 -9.86 -3.03 12.78
N GLY A 163 -8.57 -3.20 12.55
CA GLY A 163 -7.92 -2.71 11.33
C GLY A 163 -8.49 -3.41 10.09
N ASN A 164 -8.63 -4.74 10.15
CA ASN A 164 -9.18 -5.54 9.05
C ASN A 164 -10.63 -5.18 8.72
N THR A 165 -11.46 -4.77 9.69
CA THR A 165 -12.86 -4.38 9.43
C THR A 165 -13.02 -3.10 8.61
N ASN A 166 -11.96 -2.31 8.47
CA ASN A 166 -11.94 -1.11 7.63
C ASN A 166 -11.31 -1.35 6.24
N ASN A 167 -10.84 -2.56 5.96
CA ASN A 167 -10.21 -2.92 4.69
C ASN A 167 -11.20 -3.70 3.81
N THR A 168 -11.57 -3.11 2.67
CA THR A 168 -12.53 -3.70 1.72
C THR A 168 -12.09 -5.07 1.20
N ASP A 169 -10.81 -5.31 0.94
CA ASP A 169 -10.33 -6.60 0.47
C ASP A 169 -10.45 -7.69 1.54
N LYS A 170 -10.21 -7.33 2.81
CA LYS A 170 -10.44 -8.22 3.96
C LYS A 170 -11.93 -8.52 4.16
N ILE A 171 -12.80 -7.52 3.99
CA ILE A 171 -14.26 -7.69 3.99
C ILE A 171 -14.70 -8.66 2.88
N LEU A 172 -14.23 -8.45 1.65
CA LEU A 172 -14.57 -9.30 0.50
C LEU A 172 -14.04 -10.72 0.67
N PHE A 173 -12.83 -10.89 1.21
CA PHE A 173 -12.30 -12.21 1.55
C PHE A 173 -13.15 -12.90 2.62
N HIS A 174 -13.56 -12.20 3.67
CA HIS A 174 -14.47 -12.73 4.70
C HIS A 174 -15.86 -13.07 4.14
N ALA A 175 -16.35 -12.28 3.18
CA ALA A 175 -17.60 -12.56 2.48
C ALA A 175 -17.54 -13.85 1.64
N LEU A 176 -16.39 -14.17 1.03
CA LEU A 176 -16.20 -15.48 0.38
C LEU A 176 -16.37 -16.64 1.37
N ARG A 177 -15.90 -16.50 2.60
CA ARG A 177 -16.09 -17.51 3.67
C ARG A 177 -17.57 -17.66 4.03
N SER A 178 -18.35 -16.59 3.90
CA SER A 178 -19.80 -16.60 4.13
C SER A 178 -20.60 -17.33 3.03
N LEU A 179 -20.01 -17.49 1.84
CA LEU A 179 -20.51 -18.35 0.75
C LEU A 179 -20.14 -19.82 0.96
N ALA A 180 -19.10 -20.08 1.74
CA ALA A 180 -18.62 -21.43 1.98
C ALA A 180 -19.62 -22.27 2.77
N SER A 181 -19.64 -23.59 2.56
CA SER A 181 -20.49 -24.50 3.34
C SER A 181 -20.18 -24.39 4.84
N PRO A 182 -21.19 -24.33 5.74
CA PRO A 182 -20.96 -24.13 7.17
C PRO A 182 -20.06 -25.18 7.83
N ASN A 183 -20.04 -26.40 7.29
CA ASN A 183 -19.21 -27.51 7.74
C ASN A 183 -17.81 -27.54 7.08
N HIS A 184 -17.57 -26.69 6.08
CA HIS A 184 -16.30 -26.60 5.39
C HIS A 184 -15.34 -25.68 6.15
N VAL A 185 -14.06 -26.03 6.22
CA VAL A 185 -13.06 -25.33 7.05
C VAL A 185 -12.85 -23.88 6.59
N PHE A 186 -13.04 -23.62 5.29
CA PHE A 186 -12.97 -22.25 4.74
C PHE A 186 -13.97 -21.30 5.40
N HIS A 187 -15.12 -21.79 5.89
CA HIS A 187 -16.17 -20.98 6.53
C HIS A 187 -15.78 -20.35 7.87
N ARG A 188 -14.77 -20.91 8.55
CA ARG A 188 -14.41 -20.55 9.94
C ARG A 188 -13.92 -19.10 10.02
N PHE A 189 -13.65 -18.55 11.20
CA PHE A 189 -13.01 -17.22 11.32
C PHE A 189 -11.57 -17.38 11.79
N GLY A 190 -10.60 -16.90 11.01
CA GLY A 190 -9.18 -17.23 11.20
C GLY A 190 -8.36 -16.22 11.99
N THR A 191 -8.72 -14.93 11.94
CA THR A 191 -7.97 -13.86 12.64
C THR A 191 -8.10 -14.01 14.15
N GLY A 192 -9.29 -14.37 14.63
CA GLY A 192 -9.63 -14.26 16.04
C GLY A 192 -9.89 -12.83 16.46
N ASN A 193 -10.56 -12.66 17.61
CA ASN A 193 -10.74 -11.37 18.24
C ASN A 193 -11.03 -11.57 19.74
N LYS A 194 -11.33 -10.47 20.43
CA LYS A 194 -11.69 -10.55 21.85
C LYS A 194 -12.91 -11.44 22.09
N ALA A 195 -13.90 -11.45 21.20
CA ALA A 195 -15.13 -12.22 21.37
C ALA A 195 -14.92 -13.73 21.24
N THR A 196 -13.99 -14.19 20.39
CA THR A 196 -13.70 -15.62 20.23
C THR A 196 -12.74 -16.16 21.28
N LEU A 197 -11.73 -15.37 21.67
CA LEU A 197 -10.66 -15.84 22.55
C LEU A 197 -10.93 -15.60 24.05
N SER A 198 -11.73 -14.59 24.41
CA SER A 198 -11.98 -14.23 25.82
C SER A 198 -13.05 -15.08 26.51
N GLN A 199 -13.80 -15.90 25.76
CA GLN A 199 -14.78 -16.82 26.34
C GLN A 199 -14.10 -17.95 27.13
N ILE A 200 -12.83 -18.24 26.80
CA ILE A 200 -12.02 -19.24 27.45
C ILE A 200 -11.16 -18.57 28.54
N SER A 201 -11.15 -19.13 29.75
CA SER A 201 -10.27 -18.65 30.82
C SER A 201 -8.78 -18.69 30.37
N PRO A 202 -7.93 -17.71 30.71
CA PRO A 202 -6.52 -17.67 30.29
C PRO A 202 -5.76 -18.98 30.58
N LYS A 203 -5.99 -19.60 31.73
CA LYS A 203 -5.42 -20.91 32.08
C LYS A 203 -5.85 -22.04 31.15
N ARG A 204 -7.11 -22.08 30.71
CA ARG A 204 -7.57 -23.08 29.72
C ARG A 204 -7.00 -22.78 28.34
N LEU A 205 -6.97 -21.51 27.93
CA LEU A 205 -6.40 -21.10 26.65
C LEU A 205 -4.90 -21.39 26.58
N GLN A 206 -4.16 -21.22 27.68
CA GLN A 206 -2.76 -21.65 27.80
C GLN A 206 -2.59 -23.15 27.53
N ARG A 207 -3.51 -24.00 28.00
CA ARG A 207 -3.47 -25.45 27.69
C ARG A 207 -3.74 -25.72 26.22
N TYR A 208 -4.66 -24.99 25.61
CA TYR A 208 -4.94 -25.09 24.17
C TYR A 208 -3.71 -24.69 23.35
N LEU A 209 -3.08 -23.57 23.67
CA LEU A 209 -1.83 -23.13 23.03
C LEU A 209 -0.73 -24.20 23.12
N ARG A 210 -0.54 -24.79 24.31
CA ARG A 210 0.44 -25.87 24.51
C ARG A 210 0.12 -27.12 23.70
N ALA A 211 -1.15 -27.53 23.66
CA ALA A 211 -1.59 -28.70 22.92
C ALA A 211 -1.47 -28.49 21.40
N TYR A 212 -1.86 -27.29 20.92
CA TYR A 212 -1.71 -26.88 19.53
C TYR A 212 -0.22 -26.91 19.12
N PHE A 213 0.64 -26.26 19.91
CA PHE A 213 2.08 -26.26 19.70
C PHE A 213 2.67 -27.68 19.63
N GLN A 214 2.39 -28.54 20.63
CA GLN A 214 2.90 -29.91 20.68
C GLN A 214 2.47 -30.78 19.50
N ARG A 215 1.33 -30.48 18.89
CA ARG A 215 0.76 -31.24 17.77
C ARG A 215 1.29 -30.79 16.41
N PHE A 216 1.46 -29.49 16.21
CA PHE A 216 1.74 -28.91 14.91
C PHE A 216 3.19 -28.43 14.75
N TYR A 217 3.85 -28.00 15.82
CA TYR A 217 5.22 -27.48 15.78
C TYR A 217 6.23 -28.63 15.85
N LEU A 218 6.27 -29.42 14.78
CA LEU A 218 7.18 -30.56 14.61
C LEU A 218 8.12 -30.31 13.43
N ALA A 219 9.38 -30.71 13.54
CA ALA A 219 10.41 -30.50 12.52
C ALA A 219 10.00 -30.96 11.11
N ARG A 220 9.35 -32.13 11.00
CA ARG A 220 8.84 -32.67 9.72
C ARG A 220 7.69 -31.87 9.08
N LYS A 221 7.05 -30.98 9.83
CA LYS A 221 5.97 -30.08 9.39
C LYS A 221 6.49 -28.67 9.17
N MET A 222 7.80 -28.49 9.12
CA MET A 222 8.44 -27.20 8.99
C MET A 222 9.33 -27.17 7.76
N ALA A 223 9.46 -25.98 7.18
CA ALA A 223 10.46 -25.66 6.17
C ALA A 223 11.23 -24.42 6.58
N LEU A 224 12.56 -24.48 6.45
CA LEU A 224 13.48 -23.42 6.82
C LEU A 224 14.18 -22.87 5.56
N VAL A 225 14.33 -21.56 5.47
CA VAL A 225 15.19 -20.93 4.46
C VAL A 225 16.17 -20.02 5.19
N MET A 226 17.45 -20.16 4.87
CA MET A 226 18.52 -19.28 5.38
C MET A 226 19.30 -18.67 4.22
N LYS A 227 19.44 -17.36 4.22
CA LYS A 227 20.19 -16.60 3.23
C LYS A 227 21.22 -15.69 3.91
N GLY A 228 22.44 -15.66 3.37
CA GLY A 228 23.47 -14.71 3.82
C GLY A 228 24.83 -14.93 3.15
N PRO A 229 25.84 -14.11 3.48
CA PRO A 229 27.19 -14.18 2.92
C PRO A 229 27.99 -15.41 3.35
N GLN A 230 27.51 -16.14 4.35
CA GLN A 230 28.16 -17.33 4.86
C GLN A 230 28.14 -18.44 3.81
N SER A 231 29.21 -19.24 3.74
CA SER A 231 29.26 -20.41 2.85
C SER A 231 28.14 -21.42 3.17
N LEU A 232 27.71 -22.19 2.17
CA LEU A 232 26.73 -23.27 2.35
C LEU A 232 27.08 -24.23 3.50
N ASN A 233 28.38 -24.54 3.69
CA ASN A 233 28.84 -25.38 4.79
C ASN A 233 28.67 -24.71 6.16
N HIS A 234 28.83 -23.39 6.25
CA HIS A 234 28.58 -22.64 7.47
C HIS A 234 27.07 -22.58 7.74
N LEU A 235 26.26 -22.21 6.76
CA LEU A 235 24.79 -22.22 6.89
C LEU A 235 24.26 -23.59 7.34
N LYS A 236 24.77 -24.68 6.74
CA LYS A 236 24.45 -26.05 7.15
C LYS A 236 24.79 -26.30 8.62
N LYS A 237 25.94 -25.83 9.11
CA LYS A 237 26.33 -25.95 10.53
C LYS A 237 25.39 -25.16 11.44
N LEU A 238 24.96 -23.97 11.06
CA LEU A 238 23.99 -23.17 11.82
C LEU A 238 22.65 -23.90 11.90
N VAL A 239 22.16 -24.43 10.78
CA VAL A 239 20.92 -25.24 10.77
C VAL A 239 21.05 -26.45 11.70
N VAL A 240 22.16 -27.18 11.62
CA VAL A 240 22.39 -28.35 12.48
C VAL A 240 22.49 -27.97 13.95
N ALA A 241 23.23 -26.91 14.28
CA ALA A 241 23.45 -26.48 15.66
C ALA A 241 22.16 -26.00 16.33
N HIS A 242 21.35 -25.24 15.60
CA HIS A 242 20.19 -24.55 16.17
C HIS A 242 18.87 -25.30 15.99
N PHE A 243 18.71 -26.19 15.01
CA PHE A 243 17.38 -26.75 14.66
C PHE A 243 17.28 -28.29 14.74
N SER A 244 18.37 -29.02 14.99
CA SER A 244 18.35 -30.50 15.02
C SER A 244 17.58 -31.09 16.21
N ASP A 245 17.40 -30.33 17.28
CA ASP A 245 16.71 -30.70 18.52
C ASP A 245 15.21 -30.32 18.52
N ILE A 246 14.70 -29.75 17.42
CA ILE A 246 13.25 -29.58 17.24
C ILE A 246 12.58 -30.97 17.23
N PRO A 247 11.49 -31.17 17.98
CA PRO A 247 10.82 -32.47 18.07
C PRO A 247 10.38 -33.03 16.70
N LYS A 248 10.74 -34.29 16.42
CA LYS A 248 10.30 -35.02 15.21
C LYS A 248 8.83 -35.47 15.27
N SER A 249 8.38 -35.88 16.46
CA SER A 249 7.03 -36.37 16.73
C SER A 249 6.46 -35.74 18.00
N SER A 250 5.14 -35.68 18.11
CA SER A 250 4.47 -35.26 19.34
C SER A 250 4.81 -36.24 20.47
N LEU A 251 4.84 -35.73 21.71
CA LEU A 251 5.26 -36.48 22.91
C LEU A 251 4.32 -37.64 23.29
N ASP A 252 3.19 -37.84 22.58
CA ASP A 252 2.12 -38.79 22.94
C ASP A 252 1.80 -39.88 21.90
N HIS A 253 2.61 -40.10 20.85
CA HIS A 253 2.42 -41.27 19.97
C HIS A 253 3.14 -42.53 20.49
N VAL A 254 2.72 -43.01 21.67
CA VAL A 254 2.73 -44.45 21.93
C VAL A 254 1.57 -45.04 21.13
N ARG A 255 1.90 -45.96 20.21
CA ARG A 255 1.00 -46.66 19.28
C ARG A 255 -0.36 -47.00 19.90
N LEU A 256 -1.41 -46.33 19.44
CA LEU A 256 -2.78 -46.83 19.56
C LEU A 256 -3.26 -47.19 18.16
N SER A 257 -3.56 -48.49 17.98
CA SER A 257 -4.09 -49.18 16.81
C SER A 257 -3.10 -49.57 15.69
N GLY A 258 -3.01 -50.89 15.46
CA GLY A 258 -2.16 -51.53 14.47
C GLY A 258 -2.82 -51.64 13.09
N GLN A 259 -2.84 -50.54 12.34
CA GLN A 259 -3.07 -50.58 10.90
C GLN A 259 -1.91 -49.90 10.18
N SER A 260 -1.41 -50.58 9.15
CA SER A 260 -0.31 -50.12 8.30
C SER A 260 -0.89 -49.22 7.21
N PHE A 261 -0.56 -47.94 7.22
CA PHE A 261 -0.83 -47.02 6.11
C PHE A 261 0.34 -47.09 5.11
N THR A 262 0.03 -47.17 3.81
CA THR A 262 0.98 -47.51 2.73
C THR A 262 1.47 -46.31 1.89
N SER A 263 1.24 -45.07 2.35
CA SER A 263 1.74 -43.85 1.68
C SER A 263 2.09 -42.77 2.70
N ASP A 264 3.32 -42.24 2.62
CA ASP A 264 3.84 -41.21 3.53
C ASP A 264 3.10 -39.86 3.45
N HIS A 265 2.19 -39.69 2.48
CA HIS A 265 1.36 -38.49 2.31
C HIS A 265 0.06 -38.46 3.13
N ASP A 266 -0.36 -39.58 3.73
CA ASP A 266 -1.66 -39.67 4.42
C ASP A 266 -1.59 -39.42 5.94
N ILE A 267 -0.40 -39.08 6.47
CA ILE A 267 -0.14 -38.95 7.92
C ILE A 267 -0.16 -37.47 8.39
N TYR A 268 -0.35 -36.51 7.49
CA TYR A 268 -0.18 -35.08 7.78
C TYR A 268 -1.35 -34.42 8.52
N PHE A 269 -2.53 -35.05 8.53
CA PHE A 269 -3.76 -34.54 9.14
C PHE A 269 -4.17 -35.35 10.35
N SER A 270 -4.66 -34.65 11.37
CA SER A 270 -5.41 -35.35 12.40
C SER A 270 -6.75 -35.84 11.83
N PRO A 271 -7.12 -37.11 12.06
CA PRO A 271 -8.37 -37.69 11.58
C PRO A 271 -9.68 -37.10 12.14
N GLN A 272 -9.63 -36.01 12.92
CA GLN A 272 -10.82 -35.34 13.48
C GLN A 272 -11.57 -34.47 12.46
N LEU A 273 -11.08 -34.42 11.22
CA LEU A 273 -11.46 -33.46 10.20
C LEU A 273 -11.80 -34.14 8.85
N TYR A 274 -11.89 -35.47 8.79
CA TYR A 274 -12.33 -36.22 7.59
C TYR A 274 -13.81 -35.98 7.19
N GLY A 275 -14.54 -35.12 7.89
CA GLY A 275 -15.92 -34.75 7.50
C GLY A 275 -16.02 -33.68 6.41
N TYR A 276 -14.96 -32.88 6.18
CA TYR A 276 -15.04 -31.76 5.23
C TYR A 276 -14.54 -32.07 3.82
N LEU A 277 -13.70 -33.09 3.62
CA LEU A 277 -13.15 -33.40 2.29
C LEU A 277 -14.25 -33.76 1.28
N ASP A 278 -15.37 -34.28 1.77
CA ASP A 278 -16.57 -34.57 0.97
C ASP A 278 -17.61 -33.43 0.99
N THR A 279 -17.33 -32.32 1.70
CA THR A 279 -18.23 -31.16 1.76
C THR A 279 -17.88 -30.20 0.62
N PRO A 280 -18.83 -29.85 -0.27
CA PRO A 280 -18.59 -28.84 -1.30
C PRO A 280 -18.10 -27.53 -0.67
N ILE A 281 -17.08 -26.90 -1.26
CA ILE A 281 -16.54 -25.64 -0.75
C ILE A 281 -17.62 -24.57 -0.62
N LEU A 282 -18.50 -24.42 -1.61
CA LEU A 282 -19.54 -23.39 -1.68
C LEU A 282 -20.95 -23.98 -1.50
N GLN A 283 -21.83 -23.21 -0.87
CA GLN A 283 -23.23 -23.59 -0.68
C GLN A 283 -23.98 -23.61 -2.03
N PRO A 284 -24.78 -24.65 -2.34
CA PRO A 284 -25.49 -24.76 -3.61
C PRO A 284 -26.69 -23.80 -3.73
N ASP A 285 -27.34 -23.48 -2.61
CA ASP A 285 -28.56 -22.66 -2.50
C ASP A 285 -28.30 -21.15 -2.46
N ILE A 286 -27.10 -20.74 -2.05
CA ILE A 286 -26.68 -19.33 -2.02
C ILE A 286 -25.91 -19.01 -3.29
N LYS A 287 -26.53 -18.21 -4.17
CA LYS A 287 -25.93 -17.79 -5.45
C LYS A 287 -25.35 -16.38 -5.40
N THR A 288 -26.01 -15.48 -4.68
CA THR A 288 -25.58 -14.08 -4.55
C THR A 288 -25.55 -13.63 -3.09
N VAL A 289 -24.51 -12.86 -2.75
CA VAL A 289 -24.40 -12.12 -1.49
C VAL A 289 -24.22 -10.63 -1.78
N LEU A 290 -25.07 -9.80 -1.18
CA LEU A 290 -25.01 -8.36 -1.25
C LEU A 290 -24.45 -7.83 0.07
N LEU A 291 -23.38 -7.05 0.02
CA LEU A 291 -22.68 -6.48 1.17
C LEU A 291 -22.86 -4.97 1.16
N LYS A 292 -23.37 -4.43 2.27
CA LYS A 292 -23.47 -2.99 2.45
C LYS A 292 -22.15 -2.46 2.99
N VAL A 293 -21.36 -1.82 2.13
CA VAL A 293 -20.01 -1.32 2.45
C VAL A 293 -19.87 0.11 1.95
N ALA A 294 -19.54 1.04 2.85
CA ALA A 294 -19.35 2.45 2.50
C ALA A 294 -18.21 2.65 1.49
N ASN A 295 -18.33 3.67 0.64
CA ASN A 295 -17.29 4.09 -0.31
C ASN A 295 -16.76 2.98 -1.24
N THR A 296 -17.55 1.93 -1.47
CA THR A 296 -17.16 0.77 -2.27
C THR A 296 -18.19 0.51 -3.37
N SER A 297 -17.74 0.11 -4.56
CA SER A 297 -18.60 -0.35 -5.66
C SER A 297 -17.86 -1.44 -6.43
N ARG A 298 -17.88 -2.66 -5.89
CA ARG A 298 -17.14 -3.81 -6.45
C ARG A 298 -18.05 -5.03 -6.58
N VAL A 299 -17.93 -5.73 -7.70
CA VAL A 299 -18.57 -7.02 -7.94
C VAL A 299 -17.49 -8.08 -8.09
N ARG A 300 -17.62 -9.17 -7.33
CA ARG A 300 -16.75 -10.34 -7.39
C ARG A 300 -17.53 -11.52 -7.92
N LEU A 301 -17.11 -12.02 -9.07
CA LEU A 301 -17.60 -13.28 -9.63
C LEU A 301 -16.65 -14.40 -9.21
N CYS A 302 -17.21 -15.50 -8.70
CA CYS A 302 -16.44 -16.58 -8.10
C CYS A 302 -16.78 -17.91 -8.77
N TYR A 303 -15.75 -18.64 -9.18
CA TYR A 303 -15.85 -19.95 -9.82
C TYR A 303 -14.97 -20.97 -9.07
N PRO A 304 -15.53 -22.05 -8.50
CA PRO A 304 -14.74 -23.10 -7.87
C PRO A 304 -13.93 -23.90 -8.89
N LEU A 305 -12.63 -24.09 -8.64
CA LEU A 305 -11.75 -24.91 -9.50
C LEU A 305 -11.77 -26.40 -9.13
N GLN A 306 -12.56 -26.79 -8.12
CA GLN A 306 -12.68 -28.18 -7.65
C GLN A 306 -12.99 -29.17 -8.79
N THR A 307 -13.76 -28.73 -9.80
CA THR A 307 -14.16 -29.54 -10.96
C THR A 307 -13.02 -29.88 -11.92
N ILE A 308 -11.88 -29.18 -11.82
CA ILE A 308 -10.72 -29.36 -12.70
C ILE A 308 -9.47 -29.85 -11.96
N VAL A 309 -9.58 -30.17 -10.67
CA VAL A 309 -8.45 -30.59 -9.82
C VAL A 309 -7.74 -31.85 -10.34
N ASP A 310 -8.47 -32.70 -11.07
CA ASP A 310 -7.93 -33.92 -11.69
C ASP A 310 -7.17 -33.66 -13.00
N LEU A 311 -7.26 -32.45 -13.56
CA LEU A 311 -6.46 -32.09 -14.72
C LEU A 311 -4.98 -31.94 -14.31
N PRO A 312 -4.04 -32.43 -15.14
CA PRO A 312 -2.63 -32.17 -14.93
C PRO A 312 -2.37 -30.67 -14.82
N ASN A 313 -1.62 -30.25 -13.80
CA ASN A 313 -1.26 -28.85 -13.58
C ASN A 313 -2.48 -27.90 -13.50
N TYR A 314 -3.61 -28.32 -12.89
CA TYR A 314 -4.83 -27.50 -12.80
C TYR A 314 -4.60 -26.06 -12.26
N ARG A 315 -3.69 -25.88 -11.31
CA ARG A 315 -3.30 -24.55 -10.79
C ARG A 315 -2.73 -23.66 -11.90
N ARG A 316 -1.92 -24.25 -12.77
CA ARG A 316 -1.36 -23.57 -13.93
C ARG A 316 -2.49 -23.18 -14.89
N ILE A 317 -3.41 -24.09 -15.19
CA ILE A 317 -4.59 -23.79 -16.03
C ILE A 317 -5.37 -22.59 -15.46
N GLY A 318 -5.58 -22.56 -14.14
CA GLY A 318 -6.18 -21.41 -13.45
C GLY A 318 -5.44 -20.10 -13.72
N ASN A 319 -4.12 -20.07 -13.54
CA ASN A 319 -3.29 -18.89 -13.82
C ASN A 319 -3.33 -18.45 -15.29
N ILE A 320 -3.38 -19.41 -16.23
CA ILE A 320 -3.50 -19.10 -17.67
C ILE A 320 -4.84 -18.41 -17.96
N LEU A 321 -5.93 -18.94 -17.40
CA LEU A 321 -7.25 -18.33 -17.52
C LEU A 321 -7.28 -16.93 -16.90
N CYS A 322 -6.60 -16.71 -15.76
CA CYS A 322 -6.43 -15.38 -15.17
C CYS A 322 -5.75 -14.41 -16.14
N ASN A 323 -4.63 -14.80 -16.77
CA ASN A 323 -3.91 -13.95 -17.71
C ASN A 323 -4.77 -13.58 -18.93
N ILE A 324 -5.50 -14.55 -19.50
CA ILE A 324 -6.35 -14.31 -20.68
C ILE A 324 -7.56 -13.42 -20.33
N LEU A 325 -8.22 -13.68 -19.19
CA LEU A 325 -9.40 -12.92 -18.78
C LEU A 325 -9.05 -11.53 -18.22
N GLY A 326 -7.86 -11.37 -17.65
CA GLY A 326 -7.32 -10.12 -17.11
C GLY A 326 -6.54 -9.28 -18.12
N ASP A 327 -6.41 -9.73 -19.36
CA ASP A 327 -5.70 -9.00 -20.42
C ASP A 327 -6.36 -7.63 -20.68
N GLU A 328 -5.55 -6.57 -20.74
CA GLU A 328 -6.01 -5.20 -21.02
C GLU A 328 -5.56 -4.69 -22.39
N SER A 329 -5.19 -5.55 -23.33
CA SER A 329 -4.83 -5.12 -24.67
C SER A 329 -6.04 -4.63 -25.46
N GLU A 330 -5.83 -4.02 -26.63
CA GLU A 330 -6.92 -3.64 -27.51
C GLU A 330 -7.78 -4.85 -27.92
N LYS A 331 -9.11 -4.67 -27.90
CA LYS A 331 -10.14 -5.69 -28.15
C LYS A 331 -10.22 -6.81 -27.12
N SER A 332 -9.53 -6.69 -25.99
CA SER A 332 -9.70 -7.56 -24.83
C SER A 332 -11.05 -7.36 -24.13
N LEU A 333 -11.43 -8.31 -23.28
CA LEU A 333 -12.60 -8.19 -22.40
C LEU A 333 -12.48 -6.96 -21.48
N CYS A 334 -11.32 -6.75 -20.85
CA CYS A 334 -11.11 -5.65 -19.91
C CYS A 334 -11.21 -4.29 -20.62
N GLU A 335 -10.58 -4.14 -21.79
CA GLU A 335 -10.68 -2.91 -22.59
C GLU A 335 -12.13 -2.62 -23.01
N TYR A 336 -12.88 -3.66 -23.39
CA TYR A 336 -14.29 -3.52 -23.72
C TYR A 336 -15.14 -3.03 -22.54
N LEU A 337 -14.99 -3.66 -21.36
CA LEU A 337 -15.74 -3.30 -20.16
C LEU A 337 -15.38 -1.89 -19.65
N LYS A 338 -14.09 -1.53 -19.70
CA LYS A 338 -13.57 -0.25 -19.18
C LYS A 338 -13.76 0.90 -20.17
N ARG A 339 -13.32 0.73 -21.42
CA ARG A 339 -13.27 1.81 -22.42
C ARG A 339 -14.52 1.90 -23.28
N LYS A 340 -14.99 0.78 -23.84
CA LYS A 340 -16.11 0.76 -24.81
C LYS A 340 -17.47 0.94 -24.11
N ARG A 341 -17.77 0.13 -23.10
CA ARG A 341 -19.06 0.15 -22.39
C ARG A 341 -19.05 1.00 -21.12
N GLN A 342 -17.89 1.23 -20.52
CA GLN A 342 -17.75 1.98 -19.26
C GLN A 342 -18.59 1.37 -18.14
N TRP A 343 -18.62 0.05 -18.09
CA TRP A 343 -19.24 -0.72 -17.02
C TRP A 343 -18.29 -0.98 -15.86
N ALA A 344 -16.98 -0.96 -16.14
CA ALA A 344 -15.94 -1.15 -15.14
C ALA A 344 -14.95 0.02 -15.13
N THR A 345 -14.29 0.21 -14.00
CA THR A 345 -13.13 1.10 -13.83
C THR A 345 -11.83 0.30 -13.65
N GLY A 346 -11.94 -0.89 -13.06
CA GLY A 346 -10.87 -1.88 -12.93
C GLY A 346 -11.44 -3.29 -13.07
N VAL A 347 -10.63 -4.21 -13.58
CA VAL A 347 -10.92 -5.64 -13.65
C VAL A 347 -9.66 -6.37 -13.17
N MET A 348 -9.82 -7.28 -12.22
CA MET A 348 -8.73 -8.10 -11.70
C MET A 348 -9.18 -9.55 -11.68
N VAL A 349 -8.34 -10.44 -12.20
CA VAL A 349 -8.63 -11.88 -12.23
C VAL A 349 -7.53 -12.62 -11.47
N LEU A 350 -7.90 -13.41 -10.48
CA LEU A 350 -6.93 -14.09 -9.62
C LEU A 350 -7.42 -15.46 -9.15
N VAL A 351 -6.47 -16.31 -8.78
CA VAL A 351 -6.76 -17.57 -8.08
C VAL A 351 -6.59 -17.35 -6.58
N GLN A 352 -7.69 -17.48 -5.84
CA GLN A 352 -7.70 -17.46 -4.39
C GLN A 352 -7.46 -18.87 -3.86
N ASN A 353 -6.28 -19.09 -3.30
CA ASN A 353 -5.99 -20.30 -2.54
C ASN A 353 -6.83 -20.27 -1.25
N THR A 354 -7.63 -21.30 -1.01
CA THR A 354 -8.45 -21.41 0.20
C THR A 354 -7.86 -22.46 1.14
N ILE A 355 -8.07 -23.73 0.82
CA ILE A 355 -7.58 -24.92 1.51
C ILE A 355 -7.44 -26.04 0.48
N PHE A 356 -6.45 -26.92 0.63
CA PHE A 356 -6.21 -28.16 -0.11
C PHE A 356 -7.07 -28.41 -1.36
N LYS A 357 -6.62 -27.93 -2.52
CA LYS A 357 -7.24 -28.17 -3.85
C LYS A 357 -8.64 -27.58 -4.05
N ASP A 358 -9.21 -26.84 -3.10
CA ASP A 358 -10.46 -26.10 -3.25
C ASP A 358 -10.22 -24.64 -3.65
N ASP A 359 -9.33 -24.43 -4.61
CA ASP A 359 -8.97 -23.09 -5.09
C ASP A 359 -10.17 -22.44 -5.82
N LEU A 360 -10.31 -21.12 -5.71
CA LEU A 360 -11.37 -20.35 -6.35
C LEU A 360 -10.77 -19.40 -7.40
N LEU A 361 -11.32 -19.36 -8.61
CA LEU A 361 -11.02 -18.32 -9.59
C LEU A 361 -11.99 -17.16 -9.39
N LEU A 362 -11.44 -15.96 -9.17
CA LEU A 362 -12.19 -14.75 -8.90
C LEU A 362 -12.01 -13.76 -10.05
N VAL A 363 -13.12 -13.15 -10.49
CA VAL A 363 -13.13 -11.98 -11.39
C VAL A 363 -13.71 -10.81 -10.59
N ASP A 364 -12.84 -9.92 -10.14
CA ASP A 364 -13.19 -8.70 -9.44
C ASP A 364 -13.34 -7.54 -10.43
N ILE A 365 -14.47 -6.84 -10.32
CA ILE A 365 -14.83 -5.75 -11.21
C ILE A 365 -15.20 -4.55 -10.35
N ASP A 366 -14.41 -3.49 -10.44
CA ASP A 366 -14.78 -2.19 -9.86
C ASP A 366 -15.81 -1.54 -10.78
N VAL A 367 -17.09 -1.71 -10.46
CA VAL A 367 -18.20 -1.36 -11.35
C VAL A 367 -18.58 0.11 -11.24
N THR A 368 -18.93 0.70 -12.37
CA THR A 368 -19.55 2.03 -12.44
C THR A 368 -21.03 1.95 -12.09
N PRO A 369 -21.73 3.07 -11.78
CA PRO A 369 -23.18 3.05 -11.59
C PRO A 369 -23.96 2.53 -12.81
N THR A 370 -23.43 2.74 -14.02
CA THR A 370 -23.98 2.17 -15.26
C THR A 370 -23.69 0.68 -15.37
N GLY A 371 -22.49 0.23 -15.00
CA GLY A 371 -22.13 -1.19 -14.95
C GLY A 371 -22.97 -1.96 -13.96
N LEU A 372 -23.20 -1.41 -12.76
CA LEU A 372 -24.03 -2.04 -11.74
C LEU A 372 -25.49 -2.24 -12.23
N ARG A 373 -26.08 -1.23 -12.88
CA ARG A 373 -27.41 -1.34 -13.50
C ARG A 373 -27.50 -2.36 -14.64
N ASN A 374 -26.38 -2.66 -15.29
CA ASN A 374 -26.28 -3.61 -16.39
C ASN A 374 -25.43 -4.83 -16.00
N LEU A 375 -25.41 -5.19 -14.72
CA LEU A 375 -24.60 -6.30 -14.23
C LEU A 375 -24.90 -7.62 -14.96
N PRO A 376 -26.17 -7.96 -15.29
CA PRO A 376 -26.45 -9.11 -16.15
C PRO A 376 -25.66 -9.13 -17.45
N GLN A 377 -25.62 -8.00 -18.17
CA GLN A 377 -24.91 -7.89 -19.43
C GLN A 377 -23.38 -7.94 -19.25
N VAL A 378 -22.86 -7.49 -18.11
CA VAL A 378 -21.43 -7.65 -17.77
C VAL A 378 -21.07 -9.13 -17.64
N VAL A 379 -21.89 -9.89 -16.90
CA VAL A 379 -21.71 -11.34 -16.73
C VAL A 379 -21.87 -12.07 -18.07
N ASP A 380 -22.87 -11.72 -18.88
CA ASP A 380 -23.07 -12.29 -20.21
C ASP A 380 -21.88 -12.03 -21.14
N THR A 381 -21.29 -10.83 -21.08
CA THR A 381 -20.12 -10.47 -21.90
C THR A 381 -18.90 -11.31 -21.51
N LEU A 382 -18.67 -11.54 -20.21
CA LEU A 382 -17.61 -12.43 -19.72
C LEU A 382 -17.83 -13.87 -20.21
N HIS A 383 -19.02 -14.42 -20.04
CA HIS A 383 -19.33 -15.78 -20.49
C HIS A 383 -19.33 -15.91 -22.02
N TYR A 384 -19.66 -14.85 -22.76
CA TYR A 384 -19.47 -14.80 -24.21
C TYR A 384 -18.00 -14.93 -24.58
N TYR A 385 -17.13 -14.15 -23.93
CA TYR A 385 -15.69 -14.21 -24.18
C TYR A 385 -15.15 -15.63 -23.91
N ILE A 386 -15.53 -16.24 -22.79
CA ILE A 386 -15.11 -17.61 -22.46
C ILE A 386 -15.62 -18.62 -23.50
N ASN A 387 -16.93 -18.65 -23.78
CA ASN A 387 -17.53 -19.68 -24.61
C ASN A 387 -17.25 -19.52 -26.11
N TYR A 388 -17.09 -18.29 -26.60
CA TYR A 388 -16.95 -18.01 -28.03
C TYR A 388 -15.51 -17.68 -28.43
N ILE A 389 -14.76 -16.99 -27.57
CA ILE A 389 -13.37 -16.62 -27.87
C ILE A 389 -12.39 -17.69 -27.36
N ILE A 390 -12.54 -18.19 -26.13
CA ILE A 390 -11.63 -19.22 -25.60
C ILE A 390 -12.01 -20.62 -26.09
N VAL A 391 -13.23 -21.09 -25.79
CA VAL A 391 -13.65 -22.48 -26.05
C VAL A 391 -13.74 -22.82 -27.54
N ARG A 392 -14.13 -21.87 -28.40
CA ARG A 392 -14.29 -22.10 -29.85
C ARG A 392 -13.10 -21.67 -30.71
N SER A 393 -12.06 -21.07 -30.12
CA SER A 393 -10.84 -20.72 -30.86
C SER A 393 -10.20 -21.96 -31.48
N SER A 394 -9.46 -21.76 -32.58
CA SER A 394 -8.67 -22.86 -33.12
C SER A 394 -7.57 -23.23 -32.12
N PRO A 395 -7.27 -24.53 -31.94
CA PRO A 395 -6.22 -24.91 -30.99
C PRO A 395 -4.84 -24.30 -31.28
N ARG A 396 -4.59 -23.89 -32.54
CA ARG A 396 -3.34 -23.25 -32.95
C ARG A 396 -3.26 -21.79 -32.50
N GLU A 397 -4.36 -21.04 -32.60
CA GLU A 397 -4.40 -19.65 -32.14
C GLU A 397 -4.20 -19.60 -30.62
N LEU A 398 -4.94 -20.41 -29.87
CA LEU A 398 -4.81 -20.44 -28.42
C LEU A 398 -3.44 -20.99 -27.96
N ALA A 399 -2.85 -21.94 -28.70
CA ALA A 399 -1.48 -22.39 -28.46
C ALA A 399 -0.47 -21.24 -28.63
N SER A 400 -0.63 -20.40 -29.65
CA SER A 400 0.24 -19.24 -29.86
C SER A 400 0.13 -18.24 -28.71
N VAL A 401 -1.07 -18.03 -28.15
CA VAL A 401 -1.28 -17.15 -26.98
C VAL A 401 -0.56 -17.71 -25.74
N ILE A 402 -0.65 -19.03 -25.53
CA ILE A 402 0.03 -19.70 -24.43
C ILE A 402 1.55 -19.61 -24.57
N GLU A 403 2.08 -19.83 -25.77
CA GLU A 403 3.52 -19.71 -26.05
C GLU A 403 4.02 -18.27 -25.85
N ASP A 404 3.22 -17.29 -26.27
CA ASP A 404 3.47 -15.86 -26.04
C ASP A 404 3.58 -15.54 -24.53
N TYR A 405 2.57 -15.86 -23.72
CA TYR A 405 2.61 -15.61 -22.27
C TYR A 405 3.68 -16.43 -21.55
N SER A 406 3.96 -17.66 -21.99
CA SER A 406 5.07 -18.45 -21.45
C SER A 406 6.41 -17.74 -21.69
N SER A 407 6.60 -17.19 -22.89
CA SER A 407 7.82 -16.47 -23.22
C SER A 407 7.95 -15.17 -22.44
N VAL A 408 6.84 -14.45 -22.21
CA VAL A 408 6.79 -13.28 -21.33
C VAL A 408 7.19 -13.64 -19.91
N GLU A 409 6.55 -14.66 -19.32
CA GLU A 409 6.81 -15.05 -17.94
C GLU A 409 8.25 -15.53 -17.75
N ASP A 410 8.79 -16.29 -18.70
CA ASP A 410 10.18 -16.71 -18.70
C ASP A 410 11.14 -15.52 -18.82
N LYS A 411 10.85 -14.53 -19.68
CA LYS A 411 11.67 -13.33 -19.79
C LYS A 411 11.63 -12.51 -18.50
N CYS A 412 10.46 -12.35 -17.89
CA CYS A 412 10.28 -11.69 -16.59
C CYS A 412 11.01 -12.43 -15.48
N PHE A 413 10.98 -13.76 -15.48
CA PHE A 413 11.74 -14.56 -14.52
C PHE A 413 13.24 -14.41 -14.72
N MET A 414 13.76 -14.58 -15.94
CA MET A 414 15.20 -14.43 -16.22
C MET A 414 15.72 -13.05 -15.82
N ASN A 415 14.94 -12.00 -16.11
CA ASN A 415 15.26 -10.61 -15.81
C ASN A 415 14.81 -10.17 -14.40
N ARG A 416 14.33 -11.09 -13.56
CA ARG A 416 13.86 -10.78 -12.21
C ARG A 416 15.00 -10.16 -11.43
N GLU A 417 14.85 -8.90 -11.03
CA GLU A 417 15.79 -8.23 -10.14
C GLU A 417 15.77 -8.88 -8.75
N THR A 418 16.83 -8.67 -7.98
CA THR A 418 16.86 -9.09 -6.59
C THR A 418 15.72 -8.42 -5.81
N ALA A 419 14.95 -9.21 -5.05
CA ALA A 419 13.77 -8.72 -4.34
C ALA A 419 14.08 -7.47 -3.49
N THR A 420 13.10 -6.55 -3.45
CA THR A 420 13.17 -5.29 -2.68
C THR A 420 13.37 -5.56 -1.18
N THR A 421 12.84 -6.68 -0.68
CA THR A 421 13.17 -7.20 0.65
C THR A 421 13.68 -8.64 0.56
N PHE A 422 14.81 -8.92 1.23
CA PHE A 422 15.37 -10.28 1.27
C PHE A 422 14.45 -11.25 2.02
N VAL A 423 13.60 -10.71 2.90
CA VAL A 423 12.67 -11.45 3.74
C VAL A 423 11.48 -11.99 2.96
N ASP A 424 10.86 -11.19 2.08
CA ASP A 424 9.74 -11.65 1.27
C ASP A 424 10.17 -12.81 0.36
N GLU A 425 11.38 -12.71 -0.22
CA GLU A 425 11.98 -13.76 -1.05
C GLU A 425 12.09 -15.09 -0.29
N ILE A 426 12.70 -15.09 0.91
CA ILE A 426 12.91 -16.33 1.67
C ILE A 426 11.62 -16.87 2.27
N CYS A 427 10.66 -16.02 2.63
CA CYS A 427 9.34 -16.44 3.12
C CYS A 427 8.58 -17.19 2.03
N ASP A 428 8.55 -16.65 0.81
CA ASP A 428 7.90 -17.28 -0.33
C ASP A 428 8.56 -18.64 -0.69
N TYR A 429 9.89 -18.73 -0.64
CA TYR A 429 10.59 -20.02 -0.79
C TYR A 429 10.27 -21.01 0.33
N ALA A 430 10.15 -20.54 1.59
CA ALA A 430 9.82 -21.38 2.72
C ALA A 430 8.39 -21.94 2.62
N GLU A 431 7.43 -21.10 2.22
CA GLU A 431 6.04 -21.50 2.00
C GLU A 431 5.91 -22.53 0.89
N ARG A 432 6.56 -22.29 -0.25
CA ARG A 432 6.58 -23.23 -1.39
C ARG A 432 7.26 -24.55 -1.01
N LEU A 433 8.36 -24.51 -0.27
CA LEU A 433 9.08 -25.69 0.19
C LEU A 433 8.22 -26.53 1.16
N GLU A 434 7.49 -25.87 2.07
CA GLU A 434 6.56 -26.53 2.99
C GLU A 434 5.38 -27.16 2.23
N LYS A 435 4.65 -26.34 1.45
CA LYS A 435 3.42 -26.70 0.73
C LYS A 435 3.65 -27.80 -0.31
N GLY A 436 4.79 -27.79 -0.98
CA GLY A 436 5.12 -28.73 -2.05
C GLY A 436 4.24 -28.57 -3.30
N GLY A 437 4.19 -29.63 -4.13
CA GLY A 437 3.42 -29.63 -5.39
C GLY A 437 4.09 -28.97 -6.58
N ILE A 438 5.33 -28.50 -6.42
CA ILE A 438 6.22 -28.00 -7.47
C ILE A 438 7.52 -28.81 -7.39
N ALA A 439 8.16 -29.08 -8.53
CA ALA A 439 9.46 -29.74 -8.58
C ALA A 439 10.51 -28.90 -7.85
N TYR A 440 11.49 -29.53 -7.18
CA TYR A 440 12.52 -28.75 -6.47
C TYR A 440 13.33 -27.85 -7.41
N SER A 441 13.53 -28.24 -8.67
CA SER A 441 14.17 -27.39 -9.70
C SER A 441 13.45 -26.06 -9.91
N ASP A 442 12.12 -26.07 -9.81
CA ASP A 442 11.27 -24.89 -9.95
C ASP A 442 10.96 -24.20 -8.61
N LEU A 443 11.60 -24.61 -7.51
CA LEU A 443 11.34 -24.01 -6.19
C LEU A 443 11.64 -22.51 -6.18
N ILE A 444 12.70 -22.07 -6.87
CA ILE A 444 13.08 -20.66 -6.99
C ILE A 444 12.17 -19.93 -7.98
N ARG A 445 11.91 -20.56 -9.13
CA ARG A 445 11.02 -20.08 -10.19
C ARG A 445 9.59 -19.84 -9.72
N GLY A 446 9.08 -20.74 -8.89
CA GLY A 446 7.76 -20.64 -8.26
C GLY A 446 6.60 -21.18 -9.09
N TYR A 447 6.87 -21.62 -10.32
CA TYR A 447 5.87 -22.14 -11.23
C TYR A 447 6.48 -23.24 -12.10
N ALA A 448 5.64 -24.18 -12.53
CA ALA A 448 6.02 -25.21 -13.49
C ALA A 448 5.92 -24.69 -14.94
N ASP A 449 6.65 -25.32 -15.86
CA ASP A 449 6.53 -25.04 -17.29
C ASP A 449 5.09 -25.16 -17.78
N TRP A 450 4.69 -24.26 -18.69
CA TRP A 450 3.32 -24.21 -19.23
C TRP A 450 2.93 -25.51 -19.93
N THR A 451 3.88 -26.18 -20.57
CA THR A 451 3.66 -27.43 -21.30
C THR A 451 4.06 -28.68 -20.53
N ASP A 452 4.83 -28.56 -19.45
CA ASP A 452 5.37 -29.67 -18.66
C ASP A 452 6.03 -30.75 -19.57
N GLY A 453 6.74 -30.30 -20.62
CA GLY A 453 7.36 -31.15 -21.65
C GLY A 453 6.40 -31.77 -22.67
N GLY A 454 5.09 -31.48 -22.60
CA GLY A 454 4.06 -31.90 -23.54
C GLY A 454 3.87 -30.96 -24.75
N SER A 455 2.96 -31.33 -25.67
CA SER A 455 2.57 -30.44 -26.78
C SER A 455 1.65 -29.32 -26.29
N SER A 456 1.86 -28.09 -26.77
CA SER A 456 0.98 -26.93 -26.51
C SER A 456 -0.49 -27.22 -26.81
N ILE A 457 -0.78 -28.10 -27.77
CA ILE A 457 -2.14 -28.53 -28.13
C ILE A 457 -2.82 -29.31 -26.99
N LYS A 458 -2.08 -30.11 -26.20
CA LYS A 458 -2.65 -30.85 -25.07
C LYS A 458 -3.12 -29.88 -23.98
N VAL A 459 -2.29 -28.90 -23.64
CA VAL A 459 -2.59 -27.85 -22.67
C VAL A 459 -3.80 -27.03 -23.12
N VAL A 460 -3.86 -26.68 -24.41
CA VAL A 460 -5.04 -26.00 -25.00
C VAL A 460 -6.31 -26.79 -24.78
N ASN A 461 -6.30 -28.10 -25.04
CA ASN A 461 -7.49 -28.94 -24.82
C ASN A 461 -7.89 -28.97 -23.34
N ASP A 462 -6.93 -28.99 -22.42
CA ASP A 462 -7.20 -29.00 -20.98
C ASP A 462 -7.72 -27.64 -20.49
N ILE A 463 -7.24 -26.52 -21.05
CA ILE A 463 -7.81 -25.17 -20.83
C ILE A 463 -9.23 -25.08 -21.35
N GLN A 464 -9.50 -25.57 -22.56
CA GLN A 464 -10.85 -25.54 -23.14
C GLN A 464 -11.82 -26.41 -22.33
N LYS A 465 -11.38 -27.59 -21.88
CA LYS A 465 -12.17 -28.42 -20.94
C LYS A 465 -12.42 -27.70 -19.62
N ALA A 466 -11.38 -27.10 -19.04
CA ALA A 466 -11.50 -26.35 -17.80
C ALA A 466 -12.46 -25.18 -17.94
N ALA A 467 -12.41 -24.45 -19.06
CA ALA A 467 -13.31 -23.36 -19.35
C ALA A 467 -14.79 -23.82 -19.41
N ILE A 468 -15.05 -24.96 -20.08
CA ILE A 468 -16.40 -25.56 -20.15
C ILE A 468 -16.88 -26.02 -18.77
N GLN A 469 -16.00 -26.62 -17.96
CA GLN A 469 -16.36 -27.21 -16.67
C GLN A 469 -16.49 -26.17 -15.55
N CYS A 470 -15.66 -25.12 -15.55
CA CYS A 470 -15.63 -24.12 -14.48
C CYS A 470 -16.69 -23.02 -14.69
N PHE A 471 -16.82 -22.46 -15.89
CA PHE A 471 -17.60 -21.26 -16.13
C PHE A 471 -19.06 -21.55 -16.52
N THR A 472 -19.80 -22.15 -15.59
CA THR A 472 -21.22 -22.47 -15.74
C THR A 472 -22.07 -21.65 -14.78
N GLU A 473 -23.39 -21.56 -15.02
CA GLU A 473 -24.36 -20.96 -14.07
C GLU A 473 -24.35 -21.65 -12.71
N GLU A 474 -24.17 -22.96 -12.74
CA GLU A 474 -24.19 -23.78 -11.54
C GLU A 474 -23.02 -23.41 -10.62
N ASN A 475 -21.87 -23.12 -11.22
CA ASN A 475 -20.63 -22.80 -10.51
C ASN A 475 -20.52 -21.32 -10.14
N LEU A 476 -21.15 -20.41 -10.89
CA LEU A 476 -21.08 -18.98 -10.63
C LEU A 476 -21.64 -18.62 -9.24
N ARG A 477 -20.86 -17.86 -8.46
CA ARG A 477 -21.30 -17.10 -7.29
C ARG A 477 -20.97 -15.63 -7.47
N VAL A 478 -21.85 -14.77 -6.97
CA VAL A 478 -21.70 -13.31 -7.10
C VAL A 478 -21.69 -12.66 -5.73
N VAL A 479 -20.66 -11.86 -5.45
CA VAL A 479 -20.59 -10.98 -4.28
C VAL A 479 -20.62 -9.54 -4.76
N VAL A 480 -21.57 -8.74 -4.28
CA VAL A 480 -21.67 -7.31 -4.62
C VAL A 480 -21.42 -6.51 -3.35
N ALA A 481 -20.36 -5.70 -3.32
CA ALA A 481 -20.10 -4.74 -2.27
C ALA A 481 -20.44 -3.33 -2.76
N HIS A 482 -21.46 -2.72 -2.15
CA HIS A 482 -21.92 -1.39 -2.50
C HIS A 482 -22.49 -0.64 -1.29
N GLU A 483 -22.42 0.70 -1.30
CA GLU A 483 -22.94 1.53 -0.19
C GLU A 483 -24.48 1.50 -0.13
N ASP A 484 -25.11 1.60 -1.29
CA ASP A 484 -26.56 1.51 -1.45
C ASP A 484 -26.96 0.22 -2.16
N LEU A 485 -27.74 -0.63 -1.50
CA LEU A 485 -28.24 -1.88 -2.08
C LEU A 485 -29.59 -1.70 -2.81
N SER A 486 -30.21 -0.51 -2.73
CA SER A 486 -31.44 -0.16 -3.45
C SER A 486 -31.36 -0.24 -5.00
N PRO A 487 -30.21 0.02 -5.66
CA PRO A 487 -30.06 -0.12 -7.11
C PRO A 487 -30.11 -1.57 -7.59
N LEU A 488 -30.09 -2.55 -6.67
CA LEU A 488 -29.90 -3.97 -6.96
C LEU A 488 -31.22 -4.73 -7.23
N SER A 489 -32.22 -4.08 -7.83
CA SER A 489 -33.38 -4.75 -8.43
C SER A 489 -33.03 -5.69 -9.61
N LEU A 490 -31.76 -6.11 -9.69
CA LEU A 490 -31.09 -6.86 -10.75
C LEU A 490 -31.52 -8.33 -10.76
N PHE A 491 -31.99 -8.86 -9.64
CA PHE A 491 -32.53 -10.22 -9.54
C PHE A 491 -34.06 -10.16 -9.60
N THR A 492 -34.59 -10.03 -10.81
CA THR A 492 -36.04 -10.17 -11.05
C THR A 492 -36.42 -11.64 -10.91
N LEU A 493 -36.91 -12.05 -9.74
CA LEU A 493 -37.70 -13.27 -9.60
C LEU A 493 -38.80 -13.04 -8.58
N ASP A 494 -40.05 -13.16 -9.02
CA ASP A 494 -41.26 -13.16 -8.17
C ASP A 494 -41.27 -14.29 -7.09
N GLN A 495 -40.17 -15.05 -6.95
CA GLN A 495 -40.01 -16.21 -6.07
C GLN A 495 -38.69 -16.24 -5.26
N ALA A 496 -37.80 -15.24 -5.38
CA ALA A 496 -36.55 -15.23 -4.61
C ALA A 496 -36.80 -14.93 -3.12
N SER A 497 -36.14 -15.68 -2.23
CA SER A 497 -36.18 -15.39 -0.79
C SER A 497 -34.86 -14.73 -0.35
N TYR A 498 -35.00 -13.74 0.52
CA TYR A 498 -33.88 -12.92 0.99
C TYR A 498 -33.66 -13.13 2.47
N VAL A 499 -32.41 -13.34 2.85
CA VAL A 499 -32.01 -13.39 4.26
C VAL A 499 -31.03 -12.26 4.52
N THR A 500 -31.50 -11.24 5.22
CA THR A 500 -30.66 -10.13 5.68
C THR A 500 -30.15 -10.41 7.08
N ALA A 501 -28.85 -10.25 7.29
CA ALA A 501 -28.20 -10.45 8.57
C ALA A 501 -27.02 -9.49 8.74
N VAL A 502 -26.47 -9.43 9.95
CA VAL A 502 -25.23 -8.71 10.25
C VAL A 502 -24.15 -9.73 10.49
N ASP A 503 -22.98 -9.55 9.87
CA ASP A 503 -21.86 -10.46 10.08
C ASP A 503 -21.36 -10.42 11.53
N ASN A 504 -21.09 -11.59 12.10
CA ASN A 504 -20.72 -11.72 13.52
C ASN A 504 -19.35 -11.13 13.86
N TYR A 505 -18.45 -10.95 12.89
CA TYR A 505 -17.06 -10.59 13.11
C TYR A 505 -16.71 -9.21 12.54
N PHE A 506 -17.12 -8.94 11.30
CA PHE A 506 -16.89 -7.70 10.58
C PHE A 506 -18.03 -6.68 10.72
N GLN A 507 -19.20 -7.10 11.26
CA GLN A 507 -20.32 -6.22 11.57
C GLN A 507 -20.91 -5.44 10.37
N TYR A 508 -20.62 -5.86 9.14
CA TYR A 508 -21.32 -5.33 7.97
C TYR A 508 -22.71 -5.98 7.83
N GLU A 509 -23.66 -5.23 7.28
CA GLU A 509 -24.97 -5.74 6.88
C GLU A 509 -24.83 -6.46 5.53
N PHE A 510 -25.41 -7.65 5.42
CA PHE A 510 -25.45 -8.39 4.17
C PHE A 510 -26.80 -9.05 3.91
N THR A 511 -27.10 -9.27 2.64
CA THR A 511 -28.28 -9.99 2.17
C THR A 511 -27.87 -11.17 1.30
N LYS A 512 -28.27 -12.38 1.72
CA LYS A 512 -28.17 -13.61 0.93
C LYS A 512 -29.40 -13.74 0.05
N VAL A 513 -29.19 -13.99 -1.24
CA VAL A 513 -30.26 -14.29 -2.20
C VAL A 513 -30.30 -15.80 -2.44
N LEU A 514 -31.42 -16.43 -2.09
CA LEU A 514 -31.64 -17.88 -2.22
C LEU A 514 -32.46 -18.19 -3.48
N ASN A 515 -32.11 -19.30 -4.15
CA ASN A 515 -32.85 -19.83 -5.31
C ASN A 515 -33.08 -18.80 -6.43
N SER A 516 -32.09 -17.94 -6.71
CA SER A 516 -32.15 -17.10 -7.90
C SER A 516 -31.75 -17.92 -9.12
N GLU A 517 -32.65 -18.12 -10.08
CA GLU A 517 -32.24 -18.27 -11.48
C GLU A 517 -31.43 -17.02 -11.81
N MET A 518 -30.13 -17.18 -12.01
CA MET A 518 -29.34 -16.05 -12.47
C MET A 518 -29.65 -15.85 -13.95
N VAL A 519 -29.53 -14.59 -14.37
CA VAL A 519 -29.41 -14.11 -15.76
C VAL A 519 -29.34 -15.25 -16.77
N THR A 520 -30.41 -15.39 -17.55
CA THR A 520 -30.39 -16.28 -18.70
C THR A 520 -29.19 -15.88 -19.57
N PHE A 521 -28.30 -16.82 -19.87
CA PHE A 521 -27.22 -16.64 -20.87
C PHE A 521 -27.87 -16.43 -22.25
N ILE A 522 -28.50 -15.28 -22.45
CA ILE A 522 -29.24 -14.96 -23.66
C ILE A 522 -28.21 -14.67 -24.75
N ASN A 523 -28.52 -15.22 -25.93
CA ASN A 523 -27.78 -15.22 -27.18
C ASN A 523 -26.59 -14.26 -27.31
N PRO A 524 -25.44 -14.77 -27.77
CA PRO A 524 -24.21 -14.00 -27.94
C PRO A 524 -24.44 -12.75 -28.82
N ASP A 525 -24.03 -11.58 -28.33
CA ASP A 525 -23.91 -10.40 -29.18
C ASP A 525 -22.68 -10.57 -30.10
N LEU A 526 -22.90 -11.12 -31.29
CA LEU A 526 -21.83 -11.36 -32.27
C LEU A 526 -21.20 -10.06 -32.80
N SER A 527 -21.73 -8.88 -32.44
CA SER A 527 -21.16 -7.58 -32.82
C SER A 527 -20.02 -7.09 -31.91
N LEU A 528 -19.71 -7.83 -30.84
CA LEU A 528 -18.77 -7.41 -29.80
C LEU A 528 -17.31 -7.21 -30.28
N ASN A 529 -16.90 -7.82 -31.40
CA ASN A 529 -15.57 -7.68 -32.00
C ASN A 529 -14.39 -7.84 -30.99
N LEU A 530 -14.53 -8.81 -30.07
CA LEU A 530 -13.50 -9.20 -29.10
C LEU A 530 -12.55 -10.22 -29.74
N GLU A 531 -11.27 -10.17 -29.36
CA GLU A 531 -10.23 -11.06 -29.88
C GLU A 531 -9.45 -11.73 -28.74
N LEU A 532 -8.74 -12.81 -29.05
CA LEU A 532 -7.76 -13.38 -28.14
C LEU A 532 -6.58 -12.41 -27.98
N PRO A 533 -5.90 -12.40 -26.81
CA PRO A 533 -4.71 -11.58 -26.62
C PRO A 533 -3.65 -11.86 -27.69
N CYS A 534 -2.92 -10.83 -28.11
CA CYS A 534 -1.89 -10.98 -29.13
C CYS A 534 -0.73 -10.01 -28.88
N ILE A 535 0.43 -10.57 -28.54
CA ILE A 535 1.63 -9.78 -28.30
C ILE A 535 2.07 -9.12 -29.62
N PRO A 536 2.36 -7.81 -29.65
CA PRO A 536 2.84 -7.13 -30.84
C PRO A 536 4.11 -7.77 -31.41
N LYS A 537 4.20 -7.90 -32.74
CA LYS A 537 5.38 -8.51 -33.40
C LYS A 537 6.74 -7.94 -32.96
N PRO A 538 6.93 -6.61 -32.85
CA PRO A 538 8.21 -6.05 -32.40
C PRO A 538 8.61 -6.56 -31.01
N LEU A 539 7.63 -6.73 -30.12
CA LEU A 539 7.86 -7.24 -28.78
C LEU A 539 8.08 -8.76 -28.79
N LYS A 540 7.40 -9.52 -29.65
CA LYS A 540 7.70 -10.96 -29.83
C LYS A 540 9.14 -11.20 -30.27
N GLU A 541 9.62 -10.39 -31.22
CA GLU A 541 11.01 -10.46 -31.69
C GLU A 541 11.98 -10.19 -30.53
N LEU A 542 11.72 -9.16 -29.72
CA LEU A 542 12.50 -8.85 -28.53
C LEU A 542 12.52 -9.99 -27.49
N ILE A 543 11.36 -10.58 -27.20
CA ILE A 543 11.25 -11.70 -26.24
C ILE A 543 11.97 -12.95 -26.77
N SER A 544 11.89 -13.18 -28.09
CA SER A 544 12.47 -14.35 -28.74
C SER A 544 14.00 -14.28 -28.88
N ASP A 545 14.58 -13.09 -28.77
CA ASP A 545 16.02 -12.88 -28.88
C ASP A 545 16.71 -13.43 -27.63
N ARG A 546 16.99 -14.74 -27.68
CA ARG A 546 17.83 -15.44 -26.71
C ARG A 546 19.26 -14.92 -26.87
N ARG A 547 19.59 -13.76 -26.30
CA ARG A 547 20.96 -13.52 -25.89
C ARG A 547 21.29 -14.53 -24.79
N MET A 548 21.70 -15.72 -25.23
CA MET A 548 22.59 -16.56 -24.45
C MET A 548 23.85 -15.74 -24.22
N THR A 549 23.92 -15.07 -23.08
CA THR A 549 25.20 -14.69 -22.48
C THR A 549 25.91 -15.99 -22.15
N GLN A 550 26.58 -16.53 -23.18
CA GLN A 550 27.63 -17.52 -23.02
C GLN A 550 28.59 -17.00 -21.97
N GLN A 551 28.77 -17.78 -20.91
CA GLN A 551 30.00 -17.90 -20.15
C GLN A 551 30.87 -16.64 -20.18
N SER A 552 30.53 -15.65 -19.36
CA SER A 552 31.57 -14.76 -18.86
C SER A 552 32.51 -15.63 -18.04
N GLU A 553 33.70 -15.91 -18.59
CA GLU A 553 34.77 -16.59 -17.89
C GLU A 553 34.96 -15.96 -16.52
N VAL A 554 35.19 -16.82 -15.52
CA VAL A 554 35.45 -16.53 -14.10
C VAL A 554 36.32 -15.28 -13.94
N GLY A 555 35.67 -14.13 -13.91
CA GLY A 555 36.26 -12.84 -13.58
C GLY A 555 36.04 -12.63 -12.10
N TYR A 556 37.12 -12.42 -11.35
CA TYR A 556 37.07 -11.94 -9.99
C TYR A 556 36.26 -10.63 -9.95
N ILE A 557 34.99 -10.70 -9.56
CA ILE A 557 34.17 -9.50 -9.32
C ILE A 557 34.74 -8.86 -8.06
N ARG A 558 35.44 -7.72 -8.22
CA ARG A 558 35.75 -6.82 -7.10
C ARG A 558 34.44 -6.56 -6.36
N GLY A 559 34.48 -6.61 -5.03
CA GLY A 559 33.31 -6.38 -4.19
C GLY A 559 32.48 -5.21 -4.70
N LEU A 560 31.16 -5.40 -4.69
CA LEU A 560 30.12 -4.43 -5.06
C LEU A 560 30.16 -3.21 -4.14
N GLU A 561 31.25 -2.44 -4.20
CA GLU A 561 31.17 -0.99 -4.18
C GLU A 561 30.87 -0.57 -5.63
N THR A 562 29.69 -0.91 -6.16
CA THR A 562 29.14 -0.14 -7.27
C THR A 562 28.76 1.22 -6.68
N ALA A 563 29.76 2.09 -6.55
CA ALA A 563 29.49 3.51 -6.57
C ALA A 563 28.70 3.74 -7.86
N ALA A 564 27.38 3.94 -7.75
CA ALA A 564 26.56 4.33 -8.90
C ALA A 564 27.31 5.48 -9.56
N SER A 565 27.66 5.32 -10.84
CA SER A 565 28.39 6.36 -11.55
C SER A 565 27.56 7.64 -11.47
N GLU A 566 28.21 8.72 -11.05
CA GLU A 566 27.54 10.01 -10.96
C GLU A 566 27.08 10.43 -12.37
N PRO A 567 25.88 11.02 -12.51
CA PRO A 567 25.42 11.54 -13.78
C PRO A 567 26.43 12.51 -14.40
N SER A 568 26.69 12.31 -15.68
CA SER A 568 27.54 13.16 -16.50
C SER A 568 26.69 14.06 -17.39
N LEU A 569 27.01 15.35 -17.42
CA LEU A 569 26.30 16.32 -18.25
C LEU A 569 26.80 16.22 -19.70
N ILE A 570 25.91 15.84 -20.62
CA ILE A 570 26.22 15.75 -22.06
C ILE A 570 26.02 17.11 -22.73
N LYS A 571 24.89 17.78 -22.45
CA LYS A 571 24.49 19.02 -23.11
C LYS A 571 23.71 19.91 -22.16
N PHE A 572 24.02 21.20 -22.17
CA PHE A 572 23.31 22.23 -21.42
C PHE A 572 23.22 23.49 -22.27
N ASP A 573 21.99 23.90 -22.60
CA ASP A 573 21.69 25.12 -23.32
C ASP A 573 20.37 25.74 -22.83
N SER A 574 19.89 26.77 -23.53
CA SER A 574 18.68 27.51 -23.14
C SER A 574 17.39 26.68 -23.27
N SER A 575 17.38 25.59 -24.03
CA SER A 575 16.21 24.73 -24.27
C SER A 575 16.31 23.36 -23.60
N SER A 576 17.51 22.91 -23.22
CA SER A 576 17.70 21.56 -22.73
C SER A 576 18.86 21.39 -21.75
N GLU A 577 18.72 20.39 -20.89
CA GLU A 577 19.73 19.88 -19.98
C GLU A 577 19.71 18.34 -20.04
N ILE A 578 20.77 17.74 -20.55
CA ILE A 578 20.82 16.31 -20.88
C ILE A 578 21.96 15.66 -20.13
N TRP A 579 21.64 14.62 -19.38
CA TRP A 579 22.54 13.86 -18.53
C TRP A 579 22.55 12.39 -18.96
N SER A 580 23.69 11.72 -18.78
CA SER A 580 23.81 10.28 -18.86
C SER A 580 24.56 9.66 -17.69
N VAL A 581 24.16 8.46 -17.33
CA VAL A 581 24.83 7.57 -16.38
C VAL A 581 25.26 6.33 -17.13
N ASN A 582 26.57 6.18 -17.35
CA ASN A 582 27.12 4.96 -17.93
C ASN A 582 27.37 3.95 -16.80
N ASN A 583 26.51 2.95 -16.72
CA ASN A 583 26.70 1.81 -15.85
C ASN A 583 27.35 0.68 -16.65
N GLU A 584 28.69 0.68 -16.75
CA GLU A 584 29.43 -0.45 -17.32
C GLU A 584 29.47 -1.61 -16.31
N GLY A 585 28.42 -2.42 -16.31
CA GLY A 585 28.33 -3.64 -15.51
C GLY A 585 27.79 -4.80 -16.33
N PRO A 586 28.31 -6.04 -16.17
CA PRO A 586 27.81 -7.21 -16.89
C PRO A 586 26.35 -7.58 -16.55
N ASP A 587 25.75 -6.95 -15.53
CA ASP A 587 24.43 -7.28 -14.98
C ASP A 587 23.34 -6.20 -15.21
N VAL A 588 23.61 -5.08 -15.91
CA VAL A 588 22.61 -4.00 -16.09
C VAL A 588 21.81 -4.19 -17.39
N GLU A 589 20.77 -5.03 -17.34
CA GLU A 589 19.83 -5.21 -18.46
C GLU A 589 18.69 -4.17 -18.50
N THR A 590 18.53 -3.38 -17.44
CA THR A 590 17.47 -2.36 -17.34
C THR A 590 17.99 -0.98 -17.73
N SER A 591 17.28 -0.32 -18.65
CA SER A 591 17.52 1.06 -19.02
C SER A 591 16.40 1.96 -18.50
N ARG A 592 16.77 3.16 -18.06
CA ARG A 592 15.90 4.17 -17.50
C ARG A 592 16.01 5.46 -18.31
N ILE A 593 14.86 5.96 -18.75
CA ILE A 593 14.75 7.20 -19.50
C ILE A 593 13.77 8.09 -18.74
N THR A 594 14.25 9.21 -18.20
CA THR A 594 13.40 10.17 -17.51
C THR A 594 13.52 11.55 -18.13
N LEU A 595 12.40 12.11 -18.59
CA LEU A 595 12.29 13.39 -19.27
C LEU A 595 11.32 14.32 -18.55
N HIS A 596 11.82 15.45 -18.07
CA HIS A 596 11.01 16.53 -17.49
C HIS A 596 10.88 17.68 -18.51
N ILE A 597 9.64 18.01 -18.89
CA ILE A 597 9.32 19.08 -19.83
C ILE A 597 8.66 20.21 -19.05
N VAL A 598 9.31 21.37 -18.99
CA VAL A 598 8.85 22.56 -18.27
C VAL A 598 8.29 23.59 -19.26
N PHE A 599 7.04 23.98 -19.08
CA PHE A 599 6.35 24.96 -19.93
C PHE A 599 6.56 26.39 -19.41
N ARG A 600 7.73 26.97 -19.69
CA ARG A 600 8.20 28.25 -19.12
C ARG A 600 7.32 29.48 -19.43
N GLU A 601 6.54 29.42 -20.50
CA GLU A 601 5.65 30.51 -20.92
C GLU A 601 4.22 30.37 -20.37
N LEU A 602 3.90 29.25 -19.68
CA LEU A 602 2.64 29.10 -18.96
C LEU A 602 2.81 29.55 -17.51
N GLU A 603 1.95 30.48 -17.08
CA GLU A 603 1.86 30.84 -15.67
C GLU A 603 1.29 29.68 -14.86
N SER A 604 1.79 29.49 -13.63
CA SER A 604 1.30 28.42 -12.73
C SER A 604 0.01 28.84 -12.01
N THR A 605 -1.04 29.05 -12.78
CA THR A 605 -2.40 29.26 -12.27
C THR A 605 -3.09 27.91 -12.04
N ALA A 606 -4.04 27.84 -11.11
CA ALA A 606 -4.82 26.62 -10.86
C ALA A 606 -5.46 26.07 -12.15
N LYS A 607 -5.96 26.96 -13.03
CA LYS A 607 -6.55 26.60 -14.32
C LYS A 607 -5.55 25.91 -15.26
N ASN A 608 -4.33 26.45 -15.41
CA ASN A 608 -3.32 25.86 -16.27
C ASN A 608 -2.83 24.51 -15.73
N LEU A 609 -2.60 24.43 -14.42
CA LEU A 609 -2.14 23.20 -13.76
C LEU A 609 -3.18 22.09 -13.91
N VAL A 610 -4.45 22.37 -13.60
CA VAL A 610 -5.55 21.41 -13.77
C VAL A 610 -5.74 21.05 -15.25
N GLY A 611 -5.59 21.99 -16.18
CA GLY A 611 -5.62 21.70 -17.61
C GLY A 611 -4.53 20.71 -18.05
N ILE A 612 -3.31 20.83 -17.53
CA ILE A 612 -2.21 19.88 -17.78
C ILE A 612 -2.52 18.51 -17.17
N GLU A 613 -3.11 18.45 -15.98
CA GLU A 613 -3.58 17.20 -15.37
C GLU A 613 -4.62 16.51 -16.27
N VAL A 614 -5.61 17.25 -16.76
CA VAL A 614 -6.64 16.71 -17.66
C VAL A 614 -6.04 16.26 -18.99
N LEU A 615 -5.10 17.00 -19.58
CA LEU A 615 -4.38 16.57 -20.79
C LEU A 615 -3.58 15.28 -20.56
N THR A 616 -2.93 15.16 -19.41
CA THR A 616 -2.15 13.97 -19.06
C THR A 616 -3.02 12.74 -18.87
N GLU A 617 -4.18 12.89 -18.20
CA GLU A 617 -5.22 11.85 -18.08
C GLU A 617 -5.67 11.33 -19.45
N LEU A 618 -5.85 12.25 -20.39
CA LEU A 618 -6.28 11.97 -21.75
C LEU A 618 -5.22 11.22 -22.58
N ILE A 619 -3.96 11.63 -22.52
CA ILE A 619 -2.84 10.92 -23.16
C ILE A 619 -2.72 9.49 -22.64
N GLY A 620 -2.72 9.35 -21.31
CA GLY A 620 -2.53 8.05 -20.67
C GLY A 620 -3.60 7.03 -21.04
N GLU A 621 -4.87 7.46 -21.09
CA GLU A 621 -6.00 6.59 -21.48
C GLU A 621 -5.83 6.02 -22.90
N GLU A 622 -5.24 6.78 -23.82
CA GLU A 622 -5.04 6.35 -25.20
C GLU A 622 -3.84 5.43 -25.36
N LEU A 623 -2.80 5.62 -24.55
CA LEU A 623 -1.59 4.81 -24.60
C LEU A 623 -1.72 3.48 -23.84
N LYS A 624 -2.47 3.47 -22.73
CA LYS A 624 -2.53 2.34 -21.78
C LYS A 624 -2.76 0.98 -22.45
N TYR A 625 -3.78 0.86 -23.28
CA TYR A 625 -4.14 -0.42 -23.91
C TYR A 625 -3.13 -0.87 -24.98
N GLY A 626 -2.47 0.08 -25.66
CA GLY A 626 -1.42 -0.21 -26.65
C GLY A 626 -0.08 -0.55 -26.01
N LEU A 627 0.19 -0.03 -24.81
CA LEU A 627 1.43 -0.26 -24.05
C LEU A 627 1.35 -1.45 -23.09
N TYR A 628 0.16 -2.00 -22.82
CA TYR A 628 -0.06 -3.08 -21.85
C TYR A 628 0.92 -4.26 -21.98
N HIS A 629 1.20 -4.73 -23.20
CA HIS A 629 2.14 -5.84 -23.39
C HIS A 629 3.60 -5.52 -23.01
N TYR A 630 4.00 -4.25 -23.10
CA TYR A 630 5.32 -3.83 -22.62
C TYR A 630 5.38 -3.84 -21.09
N GLU A 631 4.26 -3.54 -20.43
CA GLU A 631 4.13 -3.68 -18.97
C GLU A 631 4.25 -5.15 -18.54
N LEU A 632 3.66 -6.06 -19.30
CA LEU A 632 3.73 -7.50 -19.02
C LEU A 632 5.17 -8.06 -19.04
N VAL A 633 6.06 -7.49 -19.86
CA VAL A 633 7.50 -7.87 -19.87
C VAL A 633 8.34 -7.07 -18.87
N GLY A 634 7.72 -6.36 -17.95
CA GLY A 634 8.39 -5.60 -16.88
C GLY A 634 8.80 -4.18 -17.25
N THR A 635 8.24 -3.58 -18.32
CA THR A 635 8.49 -2.17 -18.64
C THR A 635 7.51 -1.26 -17.90
N PHE A 636 8.02 -0.51 -16.94
CA PHE A 636 7.32 0.56 -16.27
C PHE A 636 7.33 1.84 -17.13
N TRP A 637 6.20 2.55 -17.18
CA TRP A 637 6.14 3.93 -17.63
C TRP A 637 5.18 4.76 -16.77
N GLY A 638 5.49 6.02 -16.55
CA GLY A 638 4.67 6.94 -15.78
C GLY A 638 4.74 8.36 -16.32
N ILE A 639 3.59 9.00 -16.48
CA ILE A 639 3.43 10.41 -16.83
C ILE A 639 2.92 11.16 -15.60
N PHE A 640 3.72 12.10 -15.12
CA PHE A 640 3.44 12.92 -13.96
C PHE A 640 3.16 14.35 -14.43
N ALA A 641 2.20 15.01 -13.79
CA ALA A 641 1.84 16.38 -14.12
C ALA A 641 2.27 17.33 -13.00
N ASN A 642 2.69 18.54 -13.39
CA ASN A 642 2.92 19.66 -12.50
C ASN A 642 3.92 19.39 -11.36
N VAL A 643 5.06 18.78 -11.69
CA VAL A 643 6.14 18.53 -10.72
C VAL A 643 6.52 19.86 -10.06
N ASN A 644 6.63 19.85 -8.74
CA ASN A 644 6.89 21.05 -7.94
C ASN A 644 5.86 22.21 -8.11
N GLY A 645 4.64 21.91 -8.54
CA GLY A 645 3.60 22.93 -8.75
C GLY A 645 3.90 23.86 -9.94
N ILE A 646 4.83 23.47 -10.81
CA ILE A 646 5.21 24.20 -12.02
C ILE A 646 4.53 23.53 -13.22
N PRO A 647 3.96 24.28 -14.18
CA PRO A 647 3.43 23.73 -15.42
C PRO A 647 4.47 22.85 -16.13
N SER A 648 4.30 21.54 -16.02
CA SER A 648 5.28 20.57 -16.48
C SER A 648 4.67 19.19 -16.69
N ILE A 649 5.32 18.40 -17.52
CA ILE A 649 5.09 16.95 -17.66
C ILE A 649 6.42 16.25 -17.41
N LEU A 650 6.43 15.29 -16.50
CA LEU A 650 7.55 14.39 -16.28
C LEU A 650 7.16 13.00 -16.80
N LEU A 651 7.98 12.44 -17.69
CA LEU A 651 7.87 11.08 -18.19
C LEU A 651 9.02 10.27 -17.59
N SER A 652 8.71 9.12 -17.00
CA SER A 652 9.72 8.15 -16.57
C SER A 652 9.40 6.79 -17.18
N VAL A 653 10.41 6.14 -17.77
CA VAL A 653 10.31 4.80 -18.37
C VAL A 653 11.46 3.96 -17.85
N ASN A 654 11.18 2.74 -17.40
CA ASN A 654 12.14 1.78 -16.88
C ASN A 654 11.84 0.38 -17.41
N GLY A 655 12.81 -0.31 -18.00
CA GLY A 655 12.63 -1.67 -18.49
C GLY A 655 13.80 -2.12 -19.36
N ALA A 656 13.64 -3.23 -20.09
CA ALA A 656 14.63 -3.64 -21.09
C ALA A 656 14.84 -2.50 -22.12
N LYS A 657 16.09 -2.25 -22.51
CA LYS A 657 16.50 -1.09 -23.34
C LYS A 657 15.57 -0.83 -24.54
N GLU A 658 15.34 -1.84 -25.36
CA GLU A 658 14.53 -1.73 -26.58
C GLU A 658 13.07 -1.41 -26.25
N SER A 659 12.52 -2.03 -25.19
CA SER A 659 11.15 -1.74 -24.72
C SER A 659 11.04 -0.33 -24.16
N ALA A 660 12.01 0.10 -23.36
CA ALA A 660 12.06 1.44 -22.78
C ALA A 660 12.11 2.53 -23.86
N ILE A 661 12.96 2.34 -24.88
CA ILE A 661 13.05 3.25 -26.04
C ILE A 661 11.72 3.30 -26.80
N PHE A 662 11.09 2.15 -27.08
CA PHE A 662 9.81 2.12 -27.78
C PHE A 662 8.72 2.87 -27.02
N VAL A 663 8.57 2.58 -25.72
CA VAL A 663 7.56 3.22 -24.87
C VAL A 663 7.81 4.72 -24.77
N PHE A 664 9.07 5.14 -24.56
CA PHE A 664 9.46 6.54 -24.55
C PHE A 664 9.07 7.26 -25.85
N GLN A 665 9.38 6.67 -27.00
CA GLN A 665 9.01 7.22 -28.31
C GLN A 665 7.49 7.27 -28.53
N ALA A 666 6.75 6.25 -28.10
CA ALA A 666 5.30 6.22 -28.21
C ALA A 666 4.64 7.37 -27.43
N VAL A 667 5.10 7.63 -26.19
CA VAL A 667 4.62 8.75 -25.38
C VAL A 667 5.01 10.09 -26.01
N LEU A 668 6.27 10.26 -26.45
CA LEU A 668 6.72 11.48 -27.13
C LEU A 668 5.94 11.78 -28.40
N SER A 669 5.65 10.76 -29.20
CA SER A 669 4.86 10.89 -30.44
C SER A 669 3.46 11.39 -30.11
N ARG A 670 2.85 10.90 -29.03
CA ARG A 670 1.52 11.36 -28.61
C ARG A 670 1.55 12.79 -28.06
N LEU A 671 2.56 13.14 -27.27
CA LEU A 671 2.76 14.52 -26.80
C LEU A 671 2.88 15.50 -27.98
N ARG A 672 3.66 15.16 -29.02
CA ARG A 672 3.81 15.99 -30.21
C ARG A 672 2.49 16.22 -30.95
N GLN A 673 1.67 15.17 -31.10
CA GLN A 673 0.35 15.27 -31.72
C GLN A 673 -0.60 16.21 -30.96
N LEU A 674 -0.42 16.41 -29.65
CA LEU A 674 -1.19 17.41 -28.90
C LEU A 674 -0.89 18.84 -29.32
N GLY A 675 0.39 19.15 -29.56
CA GLY A 675 0.85 20.49 -29.96
C GLY A 675 0.36 20.91 -31.35
N GLU A 676 -0.03 19.94 -32.18
CA GLU A 676 -0.56 20.17 -33.53
C GLU A 676 -2.07 20.53 -33.53
N GLY A 677 -2.72 20.57 -32.36
CA GLY A 677 -4.05 21.21 -32.19
C GLY A 677 -5.27 20.30 -32.32
N SER A 678 -5.14 18.98 -32.06
CA SER A 678 -6.18 17.99 -32.42
C SER A 678 -7.11 17.51 -31.28
N TYR A 679 -6.94 17.95 -30.03
CA TYR A 679 -7.66 17.30 -28.91
C TYR A 679 -9.14 17.70 -28.73
N ALA A 680 -9.60 18.76 -29.38
CA ALA A 680 -10.92 19.36 -29.18
C ALA A 680 -12.11 18.60 -29.84
N SER A 681 -12.02 17.28 -30.06
CA SER A 681 -13.04 16.56 -30.85
C SER A 681 -13.87 15.50 -30.10
N ASP A 682 -13.57 15.17 -28.84
CA ASP A 682 -14.32 14.15 -28.09
C ASP A 682 -14.68 14.62 -26.66
N TYR A 683 -15.84 15.28 -26.56
CA TYR A 683 -16.43 15.75 -25.30
C TYR A 683 -16.58 14.64 -24.26
N GLN A 684 -16.81 13.39 -24.68
CA GLN A 684 -16.97 12.28 -23.75
C GLN A 684 -15.63 11.91 -23.10
N LYS A 685 -14.53 11.92 -23.86
CA LYS A 685 -13.18 11.73 -23.31
C LYS A 685 -12.82 12.86 -22.34
N PHE A 686 -13.06 14.11 -22.73
CA PHE A 686 -12.78 15.27 -21.89
C PHE A 686 -13.55 15.21 -20.56
N LYS A 687 -14.86 14.94 -20.62
CA LYS A 687 -15.70 14.81 -19.42
C LYS A 687 -15.18 13.73 -18.47
N LYS A 688 -14.73 12.58 -18.99
CA LYS A 688 -14.20 11.49 -18.16
C LYS A 688 -12.89 11.86 -17.49
N ALA A 689 -11.97 12.47 -18.23
CA ALA A 689 -10.72 12.95 -17.66
C ALA A 689 -10.98 13.92 -16.50
N ARG A 690 -11.92 14.87 -16.68
CA ARG A 690 -12.35 15.76 -15.59
C ARG A 690 -12.89 15.00 -14.37
N VAL A 691 -13.74 13.98 -14.56
CA VAL A 691 -14.28 13.19 -13.45
C VAL A 691 -13.17 12.45 -12.69
N ARG A 692 -12.18 11.90 -13.38
CA ARG A 692 -11.04 11.22 -12.74
C ARG A 692 -10.15 12.20 -11.98
N SER A 693 -9.81 13.33 -12.59
CA SER A 693 -9.07 14.40 -11.92
C SER A 693 -9.81 14.89 -10.67
N ARG A 694 -11.13 15.08 -10.76
CA ARG A 694 -11.98 15.45 -9.62
C ARG A 694 -11.87 14.44 -8.50
N LYS A 695 -12.08 13.15 -8.80
CA LYS A 695 -12.03 12.08 -7.80
C LYS A 695 -10.70 12.08 -7.05
N ARG A 696 -9.57 12.24 -7.76
CA ARG A 696 -8.23 12.30 -7.15
C ARG A 696 -8.06 13.50 -6.22
N ILE A 697 -8.63 14.66 -6.59
CA ILE A 697 -8.60 15.86 -5.75
C ILE A 697 -9.49 15.66 -4.50
N GLU A 698 -10.68 15.07 -4.65
CA GLU A 698 -11.59 14.75 -3.55
C GLU A 698 -10.98 13.72 -2.59
N GLU A 699 -10.30 12.69 -3.09
CA GLU A 699 -9.54 11.72 -2.28
C GLU A 699 -8.43 12.38 -1.46
N THR A 700 -7.82 13.45 -1.99
CA THR A 700 -6.81 14.24 -1.26
C THR A 700 -7.45 15.09 -0.17
N LEU A 701 -8.63 15.67 -0.43
CA LEU A 701 -9.40 16.46 0.53
C LEU A 701 -9.92 15.60 1.69
N GLN A 702 -10.38 14.38 1.38
CA GLN A 702 -10.93 13.42 2.34
C GLN A 702 -9.85 12.55 3.01
N ALA A 703 -8.58 12.81 2.75
CA ALA A 703 -7.49 12.03 3.34
C ALA A 703 -7.51 12.17 4.87
N SER A 704 -7.50 11.04 5.59
CA SER A 704 -7.59 11.03 7.06
C SER A 704 -6.22 11.08 7.75
N GLY A 705 -6.22 11.57 9.00
CA GLY A 705 -5.10 11.45 9.95
C GLY A 705 -3.73 11.90 9.44
N ILE A 706 -2.82 10.94 9.22
CA ILE A 706 -1.40 11.16 8.90
C ILE A 706 -1.20 11.78 7.52
N ARG A 707 -1.93 11.28 6.50
CA ARG A 707 -1.78 11.79 5.12
C ARG A 707 -2.13 13.28 5.06
N LYS A 708 -3.16 13.69 5.80
CA LYS A 708 -3.61 15.08 5.89
C LYS A 708 -2.55 16.00 6.49
N VAL A 709 -1.98 15.64 7.64
CA VAL A 709 -0.93 16.47 8.28
C VAL A 709 0.35 16.53 7.45
N PHE A 710 0.69 15.46 6.71
CA PHE A 710 1.83 15.45 5.80
C PHE A 710 1.61 16.37 4.60
N SER A 711 0.47 16.26 3.91
CA SER A 711 0.12 17.13 2.78
C SER A 711 0.05 18.60 3.20
N ALA A 712 -0.57 18.89 4.35
CA ALA A 712 -0.64 20.24 4.89
C ALA A 712 0.76 20.82 5.19
N THR A 713 1.69 20.02 5.70
CA THR A 713 3.07 20.46 5.97
C THR A 713 3.73 21.00 4.70
N TYR A 714 3.58 20.31 3.57
CA TYR A 714 4.13 20.77 2.30
C TYR A 714 3.39 21.99 1.74
N LEU A 715 2.06 22.05 1.83
CA LEU A 715 1.29 23.22 1.42
C LEU A 715 1.65 24.49 2.20
N ILE A 716 2.04 24.34 3.47
CA ILE A 716 2.46 25.46 4.33
C ILE A 716 3.89 25.91 3.99
N LEU A 717 4.79 24.97 3.70
CA LEU A 717 6.23 25.25 3.61
C LEU A 717 6.78 25.33 2.17
N GLU A 718 6.02 24.97 1.14
CA GLU A 718 6.47 25.02 -0.26
C GLU A 718 5.71 26.06 -1.09
N GLU A 719 6.46 26.89 -1.80
CA GLU A 719 5.89 27.90 -2.67
C GLU A 719 5.32 27.29 -3.97
N GLY A 720 4.18 27.82 -4.40
CA GLY A 720 3.58 27.52 -5.69
C GLY A 720 2.82 26.20 -5.79
N LEU A 721 2.58 25.53 -4.65
CA LEU A 721 1.59 24.46 -4.60
C LEU A 721 0.18 25.05 -4.56
N THR A 722 -0.73 24.47 -5.33
CA THR A 722 -2.15 24.88 -5.39
C THR A 722 -2.97 24.11 -4.38
N LEU A 723 -3.87 24.80 -3.68
CA LEU A 723 -4.77 24.16 -2.73
C LEU A 723 -5.74 23.20 -3.45
N PRO A 724 -6.09 22.04 -2.86
CA PRO A 724 -7.05 21.12 -3.46
C PRO A 724 -8.40 21.78 -3.79
N GLU A 725 -8.88 22.70 -2.95
CA GLU A 725 -10.12 23.45 -3.18
C GLU A 725 -10.03 24.35 -4.42
N GLU A 726 -8.90 25.05 -4.60
CA GLU A 726 -8.65 25.89 -5.77
C GLU A 726 -8.55 25.04 -7.05
N LYS A 727 -8.01 23.82 -6.95
CA LYS A 727 -8.00 22.87 -8.07
C LYS A 727 -9.41 22.44 -8.45
N LEU A 728 -10.29 22.18 -7.47
CA LEU A 728 -11.69 21.84 -7.75
C LEU A 728 -12.42 23.00 -8.44
N ASP A 729 -12.27 24.22 -7.93
CA ASP A 729 -12.88 25.42 -8.54
C ASP A 729 -12.38 25.62 -9.97
N ALA A 730 -11.07 25.48 -10.19
CA ALA A 730 -10.48 25.58 -11.53
C ALA A 730 -10.97 24.46 -12.47
N LEU A 731 -11.12 23.23 -11.96
CA LEU A 731 -11.62 22.09 -12.72
C LEU A 731 -13.08 22.28 -13.15
N GLU A 732 -13.90 22.95 -12.33
CA GLU A 732 -15.30 23.28 -12.66
C GLU A 732 -15.39 24.31 -13.79
N LEU A 733 -14.50 25.29 -13.78
CA LEU A 733 -14.44 26.36 -14.78
C LEU A 733 -13.77 25.95 -16.09
N LEU A 734 -13.01 24.85 -16.11
CA LEU A 734 -12.29 24.38 -17.28
C LEU A 734 -13.22 23.80 -18.36
N ASP A 735 -13.15 24.34 -19.57
CA ASP A 735 -13.85 23.84 -20.75
C ASP A 735 -12.91 23.33 -21.87
N GLU A 736 -13.47 22.86 -22.98
CA GLU A 736 -12.70 22.34 -24.12
C GLU A 736 -11.88 23.43 -24.84
N THR A 737 -12.37 24.67 -24.84
CA THR A 737 -11.70 25.79 -25.49
C THR A 737 -10.45 26.15 -24.70
N ASP A 738 -10.57 26.18 -23.37
CA ASP A 738 -9.45 26.37 -22.46
C ASP A 738 -8.40 25.27 -22.63
N LEU A 739 -8.85 24.02 -22.71
CA LEU A 739 -7.95 22.88 -22.92
C LEU A 739 -7.20 22.98 -24.26
N ALA A 740 -7.88 23.42 -25.32
CA ALA A 740 -7.26 23.64 -26.62
C ALA A 740 -6.21 24.75 -26.57
N ILE A 741 -6.50 25.86 -25.88
CA ILE A 741 -5.55 26.97 -25.67
C ILE A 741 -4.33 26.49 -24.88
N ILE A 742 -4.54 25.75 -23.79
CA ILE A 742 -3.47 25.18 -22.98
C ILE A 742 -2.63 24.24 -23.84
N SER A 743 -3.25 23.29 -24.54
CA SER A 743 -2.58 22.32 -25.43
C SER A 743 -1.74 23.00 -26.52
N GLU A 744 -2.26 24.06 -27.15
CA GLU A 744 -1.53 24.85 -28.14
C GLU A 744 -0.31 25.57 -27.52
N GLY A 745 -0.47 26.08 -26.30
CA GLY A 745 0.57 26.75 -25.54
C GLY A 745 1.72 25.84 -25.08
N LEU A 746 1.48 24.54 -24.86
CA LEU A 746 2.49 23.62 -24.31
C LEU A 746 3.72 23.44 -25.22
N LEU A 747 3.53 23.23 -26.52
CA LEU A 747 4.63 22.87 -27.43
C LEU A 747 5.09 24.00 -28.36
N LYS A 748 4.27 25.03 -28.59
CA LYS A 748 4.66 26.18 -29.41
C LYS A 748 5.53 27.19 -28.66
N ALA A 749 5.61 27.09 -27.33
CA ALA A 749 6.21 28.10 -26.46
C ALA A 749 7.61 27.74 -25.92
N ALA A 750 8.44 27.09 -26.74
CA ALA A 750 9.84 26.75 -26.44
C ALA A 750 10.04 26.14 -25.03
N PRO A 751 9.47 24.95 -24.75
CA PRO A 751 9.61 24.32 -23.45
C PRO A 751 11.07 23.98 -23.14
N TYR A 752 11.37 23.88 -21.84
CA TYR A 752 12.68 23.45 -21.36
C TYR A 752 12.67 21.98 -20.98
N SER A 753 13.61 21.21 -21.51
CA SER A 753 13.64 19.75 -21.36
C SER A 753 14.84 19.31 -20.53
N GLN A 754 14.61 18.63 -19.41
CA GLN A 754 15.66 17.98 -18.63
C GLN A 754 15.57 16.47 -18.84
N LEU A 755 16.61 15.84 -19.36
CA LEU A 755 16.64 14.41 -19.70
C LEU A 755 17.76 13.72 -18.93
N LEU A 756 17.44 12.57 -18.32
CA LEU A 756 18.41 11.65 -17.75
C LEU A 756 18.30 10.28 -18.42
N LEU A 757 19.41 9.83 -19.01
CA LEU A 757 19.59 8.50 -19.57
C LEU A 757 20.45 7.67 -18.60
N ASP A 758 19.89 6.61 -18.03
CA ASP A 758 20.62 5.71 -17.12
C ASP A 758 20.56 4.27 -17.64
N GLY A 759 21.72 3.69 -17.95
CA GLY A 759 21.86 2.33 -18.46
C GLY A 759 22.84 2.24 -19.63
N ASP A 760 22.87 1.08 -20.29
CA ASP A 760 23.75 0.80 -21.44
C ASP A 760 23.21 1.42 -22.74
N PHE A 761 23.29 2.74 -22.86
CA PHE A 761 22.96 3.45 -24.09
C PHE A 761 24.21 3.64 -24.97
N THR A 762 24.09 3.33 -26.25
CA THR A 762 25.15 3.57 -27.25
C THR A 762 25.33 5.06 -27.53
N ASP A 763 26.51 5.47 -28.02
CA ASP A 763 26.77 6.86 -28.43
C ASP A 763 25.71 7.40 -29.42
N HIS A 764 25.21 6.54 -30.31
CA HIS A 764 24.14 6.89 -31.25
C HIS A 764 22.82 7.18 -30.53
N GLU A 765 22.43 6.34 -29.56
CA GLU A 765 21.21 6.52 -28.77
C GLU A 765 21.31 7.76 -27.87
N CYS A 766 22.47 7.98 -27.25
CA CYS A 766 22.79 9.19 -26.48
C CYS A 766 22.77 10.47 -27.33
N PHE A 767 22.86 10.37 -28.65
CA PHE A 767 22.69 11.51 -29.56
C PHE A 767 21.25 11.67 -30.05
N TYR A 768 20.62 10.59 -30.50
CA TYR A 768 19.30 10.64 -31.13
C TYR A 768 18.15 10.80 -30.13
N LEU A 769 18.19 10.15 -28.96
CA LEU A 769 17.12 10.24 -27.97
C LEU A 769 16.94 11.67 -27.45
N PRO A 770 18.02 12.41 -27.09
CA PRO A 770 17.87 13.80 -26.72
C PRO A 770 17.34 14.69 -27.84
N GLU A 771 17.78 14.50 -29.09
CA GLU A 771 17.23 15.24 -30.24
C GLU A 771 15.73 14.96 -30.42
N SER A 772 15.28 13.72 -30.16
CA SER A 772 13.85 13.39 -30.17
C SER A 772 13.06 13.98 -28.99
N ALA A 773 13.73 14.32 -27.89
CA ALA A 773 13.14 14.95 -26.71
C ALA A 773 13.01 16.48 -26.84
N ILE A 774 13.59 17.09 -27.89
CA ILE A 774 13.45 18.51 -28.18
C ILE A 774 12.13 18.77 -28.91
N PHE A 775 11.32 19.70 -28.37
CA PHE A 775 10.01 20.07 -28.93
C PHE A 775 10.03 21.38 -29.73
N TYR A 776 11.13 22.14 -29.71
CA TYR A 776 11.24 23.45 -30.36
C TYR A 776 12.57 23.63 -31.09
N ASN A 777 12.50 24.04 -32.37
CA ASN A 777 13.66 24.20 -33.28
C ASN A 777 14.04 25.68 -33.56
N GLY A 778 13.44 26.64 -32.87
CA GLY A 778 13.76 28.07 -33.04
C GLY A 778 14.87 28.56 -32.11
N LYS A 779 15.45 29.73 -32.40
CA LYS A 779 16.42 30.39 -31.50
C LYS A 779 15.69 31.03 -30.32
N THR A 780 15.90 30.49 -29.12
CA THR A 780 15.53 31.12 -27.85
C THR A 780 16.48 32.29 -27.56
N THR A 781 15.98 33.36 -26.92
CA THR A 781 16.81 34.47 -26.44
C THR A 781 17.54 34.08 -25.15
N ASP A 782 18.74 34.62 -24.91
CA ASP A 782 19.54 34.35 -23.70
C ASP A 782 18.82 34.72 -22.38
N GLU A 783 17.73 35.49 -22.44
CA GLU A 783 16.89 35.85 -21.28
C GLU A 783 16.26 34.62 -20.60
N HIS A 784 16.08 33.50 -21.30
CA HIS A 784 15.45 32.29 -20.74
C HIS A 784 16.37 31.46 -19.83
N LEU A 785 17.69 31.66 -19.87
CA LEU A 785 18.62 31.05 -18.91
C LEU A 785 18.46 31.66 -17.50
N ASN A 786 17.96 32.90 -17.41
CA ASN A 786 17.83 33.68 -16.18
C ASN A 786 16.43 33.67 -15.55
N LYS A 787 15.40 33.11 -16.21
CA LYS A 787 14.13 32.76 -15.54
C LYS A 787 14.38 31.52 -14.66
N GLY A 788 15.16 31.70 -13.60
CA GLY A 788 15.45 30.68 -12.61
C GLY A 788 14.16 30.10 -12.04
N SER A 789 14.06 28.77 -12.06
CA SER A 789 12.89 27.99 -11.62
C SER A 789 12.66 28.02 -10.09
N SER A 790 13.32 28.88 -9.33
CA SER A 790 13.39 28.70 -7.87
C SER A 790 12.17 29.31 -7.17
N ARG A 791 11.03 28.62 -7.23
CA ARG A 791 10.02 28.66 -6.14
C ARG A 791 10.66 28.00 -4.93
N LEU A 792 10.75 28.73 -3.82
CA LEU A 792 11.59 28.33 -2.68
C LEU A 792 10.75 27.71 -1.56
N SER A 793 11.39 26.85 -0.78
CA SER A 793 10.83 26.42 0.50
C SER A 793 10.86 27.57 1.51
N TYR A 794 9.76 27.76 2.22
CA TYR A 794 9.66 28.74 3.30
C TYR A 794 10.56 28.34 4.47
N LYS A 795 11.45 29.25 4.86
CA LYS A 795 12.31 29.09 6.03
C LYS A 795 11.66 29.76 7.24
N ILE A 796 11.28 28.95 8.23
CA ILE A 796 10.74 29.43 9.50
C ILE A 796 11.80 30.29 10.20
N PRO A 797 11.47 31.53 10.59
CA PRO A 797 12.40 32.41 11.27
C PRO A 797 12.97 31.76 12.54
N SER A 798 14.28 31.91 12.76
CA SER A 798 14.96 31.32 13.93
C SER A 798 14.28 31.71 15.23
N GLY A 799 14.10 30.74 16.13
CA GLY A 799 13.47 30.93 17.44
C GLY A 799 11.94 30.94 17.43
N HIS A 800 11.29 30.64 16.30
CA HIS A 800 9.83 30.64 16.18
C HIS A 800 9.27 29.22 16.17
N ASN A 801 8.20 29.01 16.94
CA ASN A 801 7.37 27.82 16.88
C ASN A 801 6.00 28.22 16.32
N ILE A 802 5.61 27.64 15.20
CA ILE A 802 4.35 27.90 14.50
C ILE A 802 3.43 26.71 14.74
N SER A 803 2.19 26.95 15.17
CA SER A 803 1.17 25.90 15.28
C SER A 803 0.07 26.17 14.28
N PHE A 804 -0.25 25.17 13.46
CA PHE A 804 -1.27 25.20 12.43
C PHE A 804 -2.36 24.15 12.73
N PRO A 805 -3.50 24.56 13.32
CA PRO A 805 -4.61 23.65 13.55
C PRO A 805 -5.37 23.39 12.24
N LEU A 806 -5.54 22.12 11.90
CA LEU A 806 -6.41 21.67 10.82
C LEU A 806 -7.82 21.40 11.34
N LYS A 807 -8.80 21.59 10.45
CA LYS A 807 -10.17 21.21 10.73
C LYS A 807 -10.30 19.69 10.52
N GLY A 808 -10.66 18.98 11.58
CA GLY A 808 -10.97 17.56 11.53
C GLY A 808 -12.18 17.27 10.67
N ASP A 809 -12.08 16.22 9.84
CA ASP A 809 -13.23 15.70 9.09
C ASP A 809 -14.01 14.70 9.94
N GLU A 810 -15.29 14.49 9.63
CA GLU A 810 -16.18 13.60 10.41
C GLU A 810 -15.65 12.16 10.47
N ASP A 811 -14.93 11.74 9.42
CA ASP A 811 -14.33 10.41 9.27
C ASP A 811 -12.98 10.26 10.02
N ASP A 812 -12.41 11.35 10.55
CA ASP A 812 -11.18 11.28 11.34
C ASP A 812 -11.46 10.67 12.72
N THR A 813 -11.08 9.40 12.88
CA THR A 813 -11.25 8.64 14.13
C THR A 813 -10.19 8.93 15.18
N ALA A 814 -9.07 9.58 14.82
CA ALA A 814 -7.95 9.85 15.71
C ALA A 814 -7.39 11.27 15.56
N ASN A 815 -7.02 11.88 16.69
CA ASN A 815 -6.26 13.14 16.70
C ASN A 815 -4.84 12.85 16.21
N THR A 816 -4.32 13.66 15.28
CA THR A 816 -2.98 13.45 14.72
C THR A 816 -2.16 14.73 14.83
N VAL A 817 -0.95 14.62 15.38
CA VAL A 817 0.02 15.72 15.44
C VAL A 817 1.25 15.36 14.64
N LEU A 818 1.66 16.26 13.74
CA LEU A 818 3.00 16.29 13.17
C LEU A 818 3.78 17.42 13.85
N TYR A 819 4.89 17.07 14.48
CA TYR A 819 5.82 17.98 15.13
C TYR A 819 7.11 18.02 14.32
N PHE A 820 7.35 19.09 13.56
CA PHE A 820 8.46 19.21 12.62
C PHE A 820 9.46 20.29 13.03
N LEU A 821 10.70 19.88 13.27
CA LEU A 821 11.85 20.73 13.54
C LEU A 821 12.56 21.03 12.23
N GLN A 822 12.44 22.27 11.73
CA GLN A 822 13.17 22.67 10.52
C GLN A 822 14.63 22.96 10.89
N ILE A 823 15.55 22.14 10.38
CA ILE A 823 16.95 22.16 10.81
C ILE A 823 17.76 23.11 9.92
N GLY A 824 17.73 22.94 8.61
CA GLY A 824 18.70 23.61 7.74
C GLY A 824 18.37 23.61 6.25
N ASP A 825 19.32 24.12 5.47
CA ASP A 825 19.30 24.12 4.01
C ASP A 825 19.93 22.81 3.50
N ARG A 826 19.38 22.19 2.45
CA ARG A 826 19.90 20.95 1.85
C ARG A 826 21.34 21.10 1.36
N SER A 827 21.78 22.33 1.10
CA SER A 827 23.18 22.64 0.77
C SER A 827 24.16 22.49 1.95
N ASP A 828 23.70 22.31 3.19
CA ASP A 828 24.55 22.13 4.36
C ASP A 828 24.73 20.64 4.69
N ASN A 829 25.83 20.05 4.23
CA ASN A 829 26.10 18.62 4.37
C ASN A 829 26.42 18.22 5.83
N GLU A 830 27.14 19.07 6.57
CA GLU A 830 27.46 18.80 7.98
C GLU A 830 26.19 18.81 8.83
N LEU A 831 25.34 19.83 8.65
CA LEU A 831 24.09 19.95 9.37
C LEU A 831 23.10 18.83 9.02
N TYR A 832 23.11 18.39 7.77
CA TYR A 832 22.36 17.22 7.33
C TYR A 832 22.86 15.93 7.99
N SER A 833 24.18 15.72 8.03
CA SER A 833 24.80 14.57 8.68
C SER A 833 24.46 14.53 10.18
N TRP A 834 24.44 15.68 10.85
CA TRP A 834 23.95 15.79 12.23
C TRP A 834 22.49 15.36 12.40
N ALA A 835 21.62 15.83 11.50
CA ALA A 835 20.20 15.51 11.56
C ALA A 835 19.94 14.01 11.37
N LYS A 836 20.69 13.36 10.47
CA LYS A 836 20.60 11.91 10.25
C LYS A 836 21.07 11.10 11.45
N LEU A 837 22.15 11.52 12.11
CA LEU A 837 22.58 10.92 13.37
C LEU A 837 21.50 11.06 14.46
N PHE A 838 20.87 12.23 14.57
CA PHE A 838 19.81 12.47 15.53
C PHE A 838 18.51 11.71 15.20
N GLU A 839 18.15 11.60 13.93
CA GLU A 839 17.04 10.77 13.44
C GLU A 839 17.24 9.30 13.86
N HIS A 840 18.45 8.77 13.66
CA HIS A 840 18.79 7.41 14.09
C HIS A 840 18.59 7.24 15.60
N LEU A 841 19.04 8.19 16.42
CA LEU A 841 18.78 8.19 17.86
C LEU A 841 17.28 8.16 18.19
N LEU A 842 16.46 8.97 17.49
CA LEU A 842 15.02 9.00 17.70
C LEU A 842 14.34 7.68 17.37
N SER A 843 14.82 6.94 16.36
CA SER A 843 14.17 5.72 15.88
C SER A 843 13.96 4.67 16.97
N TYR A 844 14.89 4.54 17.93
CA TYR A 844 14.80 3.60 19.04
C TYR A 844 14.40 4.25 20.37
N THR A 845 14.69 5.53 20.59
CA THR A 845 14.34 6.21 21.85
C THR A 845 12.90 6.73 21.89
N ALA A 846 12.39 7.23 20.76
CA ALA A 846 11.03 7.79 20.70
C ALA A 846 9.97 6.70 20.76
N LEU A 847 10.21 5.55 20.11
CA LEU A 847 9.29 4.41 20.15
C LEU A 847 9.15 3.86 21.57
N ASP A 848 10.26 3.58 22.26
CA ASP A 848 10.22 3.06 23.62
C ASP A 848 9.50 4.03 24.58
N GLU A 849 9.84 5.32 24.52
CA GLU A 849 9.27 6.29 25.46
C GLU A 849 7.81 6.67 25.14
N LEU A 850 7.50 7.01 23.88
CA LEU A 850 6.17 7.54 23.51
C LEU A 850 5.13 6.42 23.30
N ARG A 851 5.53 5.26 22.77
CA ARG A 851 4.65 4.09 22.55
C ARG A 851 4.66 3.13 23.74
N THR A 852 5.83 2.62 24.15
CA THR A 852 5.87 1.53 25.15
C THR A 852 5.61 2.04 26.57
N ASN A 853 6.32 3.10 26.99
CA ASN A 853 6.26 3.62 28.35
C ASN A 853 5.02 4.50 28.57
N ARG A 854 4.83 5.53 27.73
CA ARG A 854 3.74 6.50 27.88
C ARG A 854 2.43 6.08 27.23
N ARG A 855 2.45 5.12 26.31
CA ARG A 855 1.26 4.54 25.66
C ARG A 855 0.38 5.56 24.96
N LEU A 856 0.99 6.52 24.26
CA LEU A 856 0.25 7.61 23.60
C LEU A 856 -0.48 7.17 22.33
N ALA A 857 0.09 6.18 21.64
CA ALA A 857 -0.42 5.63 20.38
C ALA A 857 0.18 4.25 20.11
N TYR A 858 -0.49 3.47 19.26
CA TYR A 858 0.07 2.22 18.73
C TYR A 858 1.25 2.49 17.78
N ASN A 859 1.14 3.52 16.94
CA ASN A 859 2.18 3.91 15.99
C ASN A 859 2.77 5.28 16.36
N VAL A 860 4.09 5.38 16.34
CA VAL A 860 4.84 6.65 16.46
C VAL A 860 5.79 6.69 15.27
N PHE A 861 5.71 7.75 14.48
CA PHE A 861 6.54 7.90 13.29
C PHE A 861 7.60 8.98 13.53
N THR A 862 8.85 8.66 13.19
CA THR A 862 9.95 9.60 13.21
C THR A 862 10.71 9.52 11.91
N GLY A 863 11.24 10.64 11.44
CA GLY A 863 12.04 10.65 10.22
C GLY A 863 12.51 12.03 9.81
N THR A 864 13.28 12.09 8.73
CA THR A 864 13.63 13.35 8.07
C THR A 864 12.58 13.70 7.01
N LYS A 865 12.17 14.97 6.94
CA LYS A 865 11.42 15.54 5.83
C LYS A 865 12.23 16.57 5.05
N PHE A 866 12.25 16.40 3.72
CA PHE A 866 12.90 17.22 2.74
C PHE A 866 11.85 18.07 2.01
N LEU A 867 12.17 19.34 1.97
CA LEU A 867 11.57 20.35 1.12
C LEU A 867 12.55 20.59 -0.05
N ARG A 868 12.18 21.37 -1.06
CA ARG A 868 13.04 21.65 -2.23
C ARG A 868 14.39 22.22 -1.83
N ARG A 869 14.41 23.11 -0.83
CA ARG A 869 15.64 23.78 -0.36
C ARG A 869 16.01 23.48 1.09
N THR A 870 15.05 23.14 1.93
CA THR A 870 15.29 22.94 3.37
C THR A 870 14.96 21.53 3.79
N PHE A 871 15.41 21.10 4.96
CA PHE A 871 15.04 19.82 5.53
C PHE A 871 14.85 19.94 7.04
N GLY A 872 14.24 18.94 7.64
CA GLY A 872 14.05 18.88 9.08
C GLY A 872 13.65 17.50 9.58
N ILE A 873 13.48 17.37 10.89
CA ILE A 873 13.14 16.11 11.56
C ILE A 873 11.71 16.20 12.07
N HIS A 874 10.91 15.15 11.91
CA HIS A 874 9.55 15.11 12.46
C HIS A 874 9.34 13.98 13.46
N ILE A 875 8.40 14.21 14.37
CA ILE A 875 7.77 13.21 15.23
C ILE A 875 6.26 13.32 14.96
N THR A 876 5.61 12.22 14.58
CA THR A 876 4.18 12.19 14.24
C THR A 876 3.46 11.12 15.04
N ILE A 877 2.38 11.52 15.71
CA ILE A 877 1.61 10.67 16.62
C ILE A 877 0.11 10.77 16.28
N PRO A 878 -0.50 9.68 15.77
CA PRO A 878 -1.95 9.52 15.72
C PRO A 878 -2.47 8.87 17.01
N SER A 879 -3.39 9.51 17.73
CA SER A 879 -3.99 8.98 18.97
C SER A 879 -5.52 9.09 18.95
N GLY A 880 -6.18 7.95 19.22
CA GLY A 880 -7.63 7.93 19.45
C GLY A 880 -8.05 8.38 20.85
N GLU A 881 -7.11 8.42 21.81
CA GLU A 881 -7.41 8.67 23.22
C GLU A 881 -6.97 10.05 23.72
N HIS A 882 -6.02 10.69 23.04
CA HIS A 882 -5.41 11.93 23.50
C HIS A 882 -5.64 13.07 22.51
N ASP A 883 -5.82 14.28 23.03
CA ASP A 883 -5.95 15.50 22.21
C ASP A 883 -4.60 15.98 21.65
N CYS A 884 -4.64 16.79 20.61
CA CYS A 884 -3.44 17.29 19.93
C CYS A 884 -2.52 18.14 20.82
N GLN A 885 -3.06 18.86 21.81
CA GLN A 885 -2.23 19.68 22.69
C GLN A 885 -1.41 18.80 23.61
N LYS A 886 -2.04 17.80 24.24
CA LYS A 886 -1.38 16.82 25.09
C LYS A 886 -0.30 16.08 24.31
N LEU A 887 -0.57 15.66 23.07
CA LEU A 887 0.43 15.00 22.22
C LEU A 887 1.65 15.88 21.99
N SER A 888 1.44 17.15 21.66
CA SER A 888 2.53 18.13 21.46
C SER A 888 3.35 18.33 22.73
N ASP A 889 2.70 18.49 23.88
CA ASP A 889 3.36 18.67 25.18
C ASP A 889 4.18 17.43 25.59
N GLU A 890 3.69 16.23 25.28
CA GLU A 890 4.40 14.97 25.56
C GLU A 890 5.66 14.82 24.72
N ILE A 891 5.60 15.24 23.44
CA ILE A 891 6.77 15.29 22.55
C ILE A 891 7.82 16.25 23.12
N GLU A 892 7.43 17.45 23.54
CA GLU A 892 8.38 18.40 24.15
C GLU A 892 8.99 17.86 25.45
N ARG A 893 8.18 17.21 26.31
CA ARG A 893 8.68 16.56 27.53
C ARG A 893 9.64 15.42 27.24
N TYR A 894 9.39 14.66 26.18
CA TYR A 894 10.29 13.62 25.71
C TYR A 894 11.63 14.22 25.23
N LEU A 895 11.60 15.25 24.38
CA LEU A 895 12.82 15.91 23.90
C LEU A 895 13.65 16.49 25.05
N GLY A 896 13.01 17.08 26.06
CA GLY A 896 13.70 17.57 27.26
C GLY A 896 14.30 16.45 28.13
N LEU A 897 13.62 15.30 28.22
CA LEU A 897 14.16 14.11 28.91
C LEU A 897 15.37 13.54 28.15
N LEU A 898 15.29 13.47 26.82
CA LEU A 898 16.37 12.98 25.97
C LEU A 898 17.60 13.89 26.09
N GLU A 899 17.43 15.20 26.05
CA GLU A 899 18.51 16.17 26.28
C GLU A 899 19.19 15.94 27.63
N SER A 900 18.42 15.81 28.72
CA SER A 900 18.96 15.54 30.06
C SER A 900 19.72 14.22 30.15
N ARG A 901 19.25 13.17 29.45
CA ARG A 901 19.98 11.89 29.36
C ARG A 901 21.30 12.06 28.63
N LEU A 902 21.31 12.73 27.49
CA LEU A 902 22.52 12.98 26.69
C LEU A 902 23.55 13.82 27.44
N GLU A 903 23.13 14.74 28.31
CA GLU A 903 24.05 15.51 29.17
C GLU A 903 24.79 14.63 30.19
N GLY A 904 24.25 13.46 30.52
CA GLY A 904 24.88 12.47 31.40
C GLY A 904 25.87 11.53 30.70
N TYR A 905 25.98 11.59 29.36
CA TYR A 905 26.83 10.68 28.60
C TYR A 905 28.31 11.07 28.74
N THR A 906 29.19 10.07 28.69
CA THR A 906 30.62 10.26 28.45
C THR A 906 30.92 10.19 26.95
N GLU A 907 32.10 10.63 26.52
CA GLU A 907 32.53 10.47 25.11
C GLU A 907 32.51 9.01 24.65
N ARG A 908 32.78 8.09 25.58
CA ARG A 908 32.71 6.66 25.31
C ARG A 908 31.28 6.23 25.03
N ASP A 909 30.33 6.66 25.87
CA ASP A 909 28.91 6.31 25.71
C ASP A 909 28.36 6.89 24.40
N PHE A 910 28.74 8.12 24.04
CA PHE A 910 28.36 8.72 22.75
C PHE A 910 28.86 7.90 21.56
N ARG A 911 30.15 7.52 21.57
CA ARG A 911 30.73 6.73 20.48
C ARG A 911 30.09 5.34 20.39
N GLU A 912 30.01 4.61 21.49
CA GLU A 912 29.57 3.21 21.50
C GLU A 912 28.05 3.06 21.35
N GLU A 913 27.23 3.98 21.88
CA GLU A 913 25.76 3.84 21.88
C GLU A 913 25.05 4.62 20.77
N ILE A 914 25.68 5.64 20.18
CA ILE A 914 25.02 6.52 19.19
C ILE A 914 25.77 6.50 17.86
N LEU A 915 27.06 6.83 17.85
CA LEU A 915 27.82 7.04 16.62
C LEU A 915 28.14 5.72 15.89
N GLU A 916 28.73 4.74 16.57
CA GLU A 916 29.10 3.46 15.95
C GLU A 916 27.89 2.68 15.42
N PRO A 917 26.76 2.57 16.16
CA PRO A 917 25.54 1.97 15.61
C PRO A 917 25.06 2.68 14.35
N PHE A 918 25.06 4.03 14.35
CA PHE A 918 24.67 4.79 13.16
C PHE A 918 25.61 4.54 11.97
N LEU A 919 26.93 4.56 12.19
CA LEU A 919 27.90 4.28 11.13
C LEU A 919 27.73 2.87 10.54
N GLN A 920 27.37 1.89 11.37
CA GLN A 920 27.00 0.54 10.90
C GLN A 920 25.71 0.58 10.07
N THR A 921 24.73 1.41 10.43
CA THR A 921 23.54 1.60 9.59
C THR A 921 23.86 2.29 8.25
N LEU A 922 24.87 3.16 8.16
CA LEU A 922 25.27 3.79 6.89
C LEU A 922 25.93 2.83 5.88
N THR A 923 26.30 1.64 6.32
CA THR A 923 26.70 0.54 5.44
C THR A 923 25.52 -0.34 5.05
N GLN A 924 24.39 -0.26 5.76
CA GLN A 924 23.27 -1.18 5.67
C GLN A 924 22.01 -0.51 5.10
N TYR A 925 21.24 -1.24 4.31
CA TYR A 925 19.93 -0.76 3.86
C TYR A 925 18.90 -1.00 4.97
N SER A 926 18.47 0.05 5.67
CA SER A 926 17.47 -0.09 6.74
C SER A 926 16.04 0.04 6.18
N ASN A 927 15.29 -1.06 6.15
CA ASN A 927 13.85 -1.11 5.85
C ASN A 927 13.01 -0.95 7.13
N HIS A 928 13.18 0.14 7.87
CA HIS A 928 12.16 0.53 8.85
C HIS A 928 10.94 1.11 8.12
N MET A 929 9.78 1.18 8.78
CA MET A 929 8.61 1.93 8.29
C MET A 929 8.97 3.42 8.15
N LYS A 930 9.66 3.76 7.07
CA LYS A 930 10.09 5.11 6.76
C LYS A 930 8.91 5.83 6.13
N THR A 931 8.55 6.95 6.72
CA THR A 931 7.64 7.88 6.07
C THR A 931 8.37 8.55 4.90
N PRO A 932 7.70 8.86 3.77
CA PRO A 932 8.35 9.46 2.62
C PRO A 932 9.13 10.72 3.03
N SER A 933 10.41 10.71 2.66
CA SER A 933 11.39 11.72 3.01
C SER A 933 11.05 13.06 2.35
N GLY A 934 10.55 13.11 1.11
CA GLY A 934 10.19 14.36 0.44
C GLY A 934 8.98 14.28 -0.48
N LEU A 935 8.54 15.43 -1.02
CA LEU A 935 7.45 15.52 -2.00
C LEU A 935 7.70 14.64 -3.23
N PHE A 936 8.92 14.70 -3.76
CA PHE A 936 9.31 13.99 -4.97
C PHE A 936 9.27 12.47 -4.81
N MET A 937 9.61 11.97 -3.62
CA MET A 937 9.51 10.55 -3.27
C MET A 937 8.07 10.05 -3.26
N SER A 938 7.13 10.90 -2.83
CA SER A 938 5.70 10.58 -2.78
C SER A 938 4.97 10.77 -4.11
N LEU A 939 5.66 11.21 -5.18
CA LEU A 939 5.04 11.38 -6.49
C LEU A 939 4.54 10.04 -7.03
N GLN A 940 3.27 10.02 -7.42
CA GLN A 940 2.65 8.92 -8.12
C GLN A 940 2.34 9.35 -9.56
N PRO A 941 2.49 8.45 -10.55
CA PRO A 941 2.15 8.78 -11.92
C PRO A 941 0.68 9.21 -12.00
N LEU A 942 0.41 10.26 -12.78
CA LEU A 942 -0.97 10.64 -13.06
C LEU A 942 -1.60 9.55 -13.95
N GLN A 943 -0.85 9.10 -14.94
CA GLN A 943 -1.18 7.97 -15.80
C GLN A 943 0.08 7.15 -16.08
N GLY A 944 -0.05 5.84 -16.27
CA GLY A 944 1.08 4.96 -16.50
C GLY A 944 0.75 3.49 -16.30
N SER A 945 1.81 2.70 -16.19
CA SER A 945 1.82 1.39 -15.55
C SER A 945 1.35 1.50 -14.10
N GLY A 946 1.21 0.36 -13.41
CA GLY A 946 0.80 0.30 -11.99
C GLY A 946 1.76 1.02 -11.03
N ASP A 947 2.12 0.38 -9.92
CA ASP A 947 2.96 1.04 -8.93
C ASP A 947 4.36 1.34 -9.47
N LYS A 948 4.90 2.49 -9.06
CA LYS A 948 6.27 2.91 -9.36
C LYS A 948 7.26 1.86 -8.82
N PRO A 949 8.31 1.45 -9.56
CA PRO A 949 9.33 0.56 -9.02
C PRO A 949 9.99 1.16 -7.77
N GLU A 950 10.28 0.31 -6.79
CA GLU A 950 10.91 0.70 -5.52
C GLU A 950 12.26 -0.01 -5.29
N ASN A 951 12.82 -0.65 -6.32
CA ASN A 951 14.15 -1.25 -6.25
C ASN A 951 15.26 -0.18 -6.09
N ARG A 952 16.41 -0.60 -5.57
CA ARG A 952 17.52 0.31 -5.19
C ARG A 952 18.02 1.12 -6.38
N GLU A 953 18.17 0.49 -7.54
CA GLU A 953 18.69 1.10 -8.75
C GLU A 953 17.74 2.20 -9.26
N PHE A 954 16.44 1.91 -9.29
CA PHE A 954 15.40 2.88 -9.64
C PHE A 954 15.31 3.99 -8.59
N MET A 955 15.42 3.70 -7.30
CA MET A 955 15.42 4.73 -6.26
C MET A 955 16.66 5.62 -6.31
N THR A 956 17.80 5.09 -6.75
CA THR A 956 19.02 5.86 -7.04
C THR A 956 18.81 6.76 -8.25
N HIS A 957 18.28 6.22 -9.34
CA HIS A 957 17.88 6.99 -10.52
C HIS A 957 16.89 8.11 -10.15
N TRP A 958 15.85 7.79 -9.37
CA TRP A 958 14.83 8.73 -8.93
C TRP A 958 15.41 9.86 -8.05
N SER A 959 16.40 9.53 -7.22
CA SER A 959 17.18 10.51 -6.45
C SER A 959 17.95 11.47 -7.36
N GLN A 960 18.63 10.95 -8.38
CA GLN A 960 19.34 11.77 -9.37
C GLN A 960 18.38 12.69 -10.14
N VAL A 961 17.19 12.19 -10.51
CA VAL A 961 16.15 12.99 -11.16
C VAL A 961 15.68 14.13 -10.24
N ASP A 962 15.42 13.87 -8.95
CA ASP A 962 15.05 14.93 -7.97
C ASP A 962 16.11 16.04 -7.97
N GLN A 963 17.37 15.67 -7.94
CA GLN A 963 18.47 16.62 -7.86
C GLN A 963 18.69 17.43 -9.14
N ILE A 964 18.47 16.83 -10.31
CA ILE A 964 18.50 17.54 -11.60
C ILE A 964 17.32 18.53 -11.68
N ILE A 965 16.11 18.08 -11.34
CA ILE A 965 14.89 18.92 -11.38
C ILE A 965 14.98 20.10 -10.41
N ASN A 966 15.54 19.88 -9.21
CA ASN A 966 15.72 20.92 -8.20
C ASN A 966 17.05 21.69 -8.35
N SER A 967 17.87 21.35 -9.34
CA SER A 967 19.20 21.94 -9.58
C SER A 967 20.12 21.92 -8.36
N THR A 968 20.06 20.86 -7.54
CA THR A 968 20.95 20.69 -6.37
C THR A 968 22.25 19.99 -6.74
N TYR A 969 22.21 19.06 -7.71
CA TYR A 969 23.36 18.35 -8.29
C TYR A 969 24.29 17.68 -7.26
N ARG A 970 23.73 17.15 -6.17
CA ARG A 970 24.47 16.50 -5.07
C ARG A 970 24.33 14.99 -5.11
N PHE A 971 24.86 14.40 -6.17
CA PHE A 971 24.67 12.98 -6.45
C PHE A 971 25.32 12.11 -5.35
N GLY A 972 24.79 10.90 -5.14
CA GLY A 972 25.31 9.93 -4.17
C GLY A 972 24.39 9.62 -2.98
N GLY A 973 23.25 10.31 -2.83
CA GLY A 973 22.20 9.93 -1.89
C GLY A 973 21.15 8.99 -2.51
N THR A 974 20.58 8.10 -1.70
CA THR A 974 19.44 7.24 -2.05
C THR A 974 18.13 7.83 -1.51
N GLU A 975 16.96 7.42 -2.04
CA GLU A 975 15.65 7.86 -1.52
C GLU A 975 15.42 9.39 -1.56
N CYS A 976 15.98 10.08 -2.57
CA CYS A 976 15.98 11.55 -2.72
C CYS A 976 16.58 12.29 -1.51
N GLU A 977 17.45 11.63 -0.77
CA GLU A 977 18.19 12.23 0.33
C GLU A 977 19.54 12.81 -0.13
N GLU A 978 20.16 13.63 0.70
CA GLU A 978 21.51 14.15 0.44
C GLU A 978 22.58 13.12 0.86
N PRO A 979 23.79 13.16 0.27
CA PRO A 979 24.90 12.30 0.70
C PRO A 979 25.32 12.65 2.13
N ILE A 980 25.72 11.65 2.92
CA ILE A 980 26.16 11.82 4.31
C ILE A 980 27.68 11.94 4.36
N ASP A 981 28.19 12.95 5.08
CA ASP A 981 29.63 13.13 5.28
C ASP A 981 30.16 12.20 6.38
N LYS A 982 30.60 11.00 5.97
CA LYS A 982 31.19 10.00 6.88
C LYS A 982 32.48 10.49 7.55
N ALA A 983 33.29 11.30 6.86
CA ALA A 983 34.55 11.80 7.40
C ALA A 983 34.29 12.81 8.52
N PHE A 984 33.32 13.69 8.32
CA PHE A 984 32.82 14.60 9.34
C PHE A 984 32.29 13.83 10.56
N LEU A 985 31.40 12.85 10.37
CA LEU A 985 30.82 12.07 11.46
C LEU A 985 31.85 11.36 12.34
N MET A 986 32.92 10.82 11.73
CA MET A 986 34.01 10.15 12.47
C MET A 986 34.82 11.09 13.36
N SER A 987 34.85 12.39 13.02
CA SER A 987 35.58 13.41 13.76
C SER A 987 34.81 13.99 14.95
N LEU A 988 33.52 13.65 15.10
CA LEU A 988 32.62 14.27 16.06
C LEU A 988 32.96 13.97 17.52
N THR A 989 32.68 14.96 18.36
CA THR A 989 32.70 14.88 19.82
C THR A 989 31.29 14.98 20.41
N LEU A 990 31.08 14.41 21.59
CA LEU A 990 29.84 14.56 22.37
C LEU A 990 29.52 16.04 22.61
N ASN A 991 30.52 16.88 22.87
CA ASN A 991 30.28 18.31 23.12
C ASN A 991 29.72 19.04 21.88
N GLU A 992 30.19 18.69 20.68
CA GLU A 992 29.64 19.21 19.43
C GLU A 992 28.23 18.69 19.18
N PHE A 993 27.97 17.41 19.46
CA PHE A 993 26.62 16.84 19.35
C PHE A 993 25.64 17.50 20.31
N LEU A 994 26.03 17.71 21.57
CA LEU A 994 25.22 18.44 22.55
C LEU A 994 24.97 19.89 22.12
N ARG A 995 25.93 20.54 21.47
CA ARG A 995 25.74 21.88 20.91
C ARG A 995 24.71 21.88 19.79
N TYR A 996 24.74 20.90 18.90
CA TYR A 996 23.71 20.71 17.87
C TYR A 996 22.32 20.53 18.52
N VAL A 997 22.19 19.60 19.47
CA VAL A 997 20.93 19.33 20.19
C VAL A 997 20.42 20.59 20.89
N ARG A 998 21.28 21.32 21.62
CA ARG A 998 20.91 22.57 22.31
C ARG A 998 20.49 23.69 21.36
N THR A 999 21.00 23.70 20.13
CA THR A 999 20.72 24.78 19.16
C THR A 999 19.46 24.49 18.35
N TYR A 1000 19.31 23.27 17.83
CA TYR A 1000 18.27 22.96 16.84
C TYR A 1000 17.10 22.13 17.40
N VAL A 1001 17.31 21.39 18.48
CA VAL A 1001 16.31 20.45 19.02
C VAL A 1001 15.70 20.93 20.34
N SER A 1002 16.53 21.42 21.26
CA SER A 1002 16.12 21.74 22.64
C SER A 1002 14.93 22.69 22.68
N VAL A 1003 13.96 22.35 23.55
CA VAL A 1003 12.79 23.19 23.82
C VAL A 1003 13.15 24.55 24.41
N LYS A 1004 14.35 24.66 25.00
CA LYS A 1004 14.86 25.91 25.58
C LYS A 1004 15.66 26.75 24.59
N SER A 1005 15.87 26.26 23.37
CA SER A 1005 16.70 26.96 22.39
C SER A 1005 16.05 28.25 21.89
N PRO A 1006 16.78 29.38 21.88
CA PRO A 1006 16.32 30.61 21.24
C PRO A 1006 16.42 30.56 19.71
N HIS A 1007 17.02 29.51 19.14
CA HIS A 1007 17.27 29.38 17.71
C HIS A 1007 16.41 28.33 17.01
N ARG A 1008 15.71 27.48 17.77
CA ARG A 1008 14.85 26.41 17.25
C ARG A 1008 13.75 26.96 16.36
N SER A 1009 13.56 26.33 15.20
CA SER A 1009 12.45 26.59 14.29
C SER A 1009 11.55 25.37 14.22
N CYS A 1010 10.29 25.51 14.62
CA CYS A 1010 9.35 24.39 14.72
C CYS A 1010 8.01 24.70 14.03
N LEU A 1011 7.45 23.71 13.34
CA LEU A 1011 6.08 23.69 12.85
C LEU A 1011 5.31 22.54 13.52
N ILE A 1012 4.15 22.83 14.08
CA ILE A 1012 3.22 21.85 14.63
C ILE A 1012 1.97 21.87 13.76
N VAL A 1013 1.66 20.76 13.10
CA VAL A 1013 0.41 20.60 12.35
C VAL A 1013 -0.49 19.65 13.13
N ALA A 1014 -1.64 20.15 13.58
CA ALA A 1014 -2.53 19.44 14.50
C ALA A 1014 -3.89 19.19 13.84
N ASN A 1015 -4.20 17.92 13.55
CA ASN A 1015 -5.51 17.49 13.05
C ASN A 1015 -6.35 16.90 14.19
N ALA A 1016 -7.41 17.58 14.59
CA ALA A 1016 -8.33 17.06 15.60
C ALA A 1016 -9.28 16.02 14.99
N ALA A 1017 -9.67 15.00 15.75
CA ALA A 1017 -10.67 14.01 15.33
C ALA A 1017 -12.05 14.66 15.16
N GLY A 1018 -12.79 14.29 14.10
CA GLY A 1018 -14.13 14.82 13.82
C GLY A 1018 -15.14 14.52 14.94
N SER A 1019 -15.01 13.37 15.59
CA SER A 1019 -15.89 12.94 16.69
C SER A 1019 -15.81 13.83 17.93
N GLN A 1020 -14.64 14.42 18.23
CA GLN A 1020 -14.49 15.39 19.32
C GLN A 1020 -15.16 16.73 18.98
N LEU A 1021 -15.12 17.15 17.72
CA LEU A 1021 -15.84 18.33 17.25
C LEU A 1021 -17.35 18.11 17.36
N HIS A 1022 -17.84 16.90 17.09
CA HIS A 1022 -19.24 16.53 17.21
C HIS A 1022 -19.70 16.46 18.68
N GLN A 1023 -18.91 15.90 19.60
CA GLN A 1023 -19.21 15.92 21.04
C GLN A 1023 -19.17 17.34 21.65
N ALA A 1024 -18.23 18.18 21.21
CA ALA A 1024 -18.15 19.58 21.64
C ALA A 1024 -19.33 20.41 21.11
N LYS A 1025 -19.68 20.27 19.81
CA LYS A 1025 -20.88 20.86 19.21
C LYS A 1025 -22.16 20.35 19.87
N LYS A 1026 -22.25 19.05 20.14
CA LYS A 1026 -23.38 18.40 20.85
C LYS A 1026 -23.56 18.99 22.24
N SER A 1027 -22.49 19.11 23.01
CA SER A 1027 -22.54 19.70 24.36
C SER A 1027 -22.94 21.19 24.30
N GLN A 1028 -22.45 21.93 23.32
CA GLN A 1028 -22.78 23.34 23.13
C GLN A 1028 -24.24 23.55 22.66
N PHE A 1029 -24.72 22.68 21.77
CA PHE A 1029 -26.09 22.69 21.25
C PHE A 1029 -27.08 22.24 22.33
N ALA A 1030 -26.75 21.20 23.09
CA ALA A 1030 -27.55 20.76 24.24
C ALA A 1030 -27.62 21.83 25.34
N ALA A 1031 -26.53 22.53 25.62
CA ALA A 1031 -26.52 23.66 26.56
C ALA A 1031 -27.41 24.82 26.08
N MET A 1032 -27.43 25.10 24.76
CA MET A 1032 -28.31 26.09 24.17
C MET A 1032 -29.80 25.67 24.29
N ILE A 1033 -30.13 24.42 23.99
CA ILE A 1033 -31.49 23.88 24.14
C ILE A 1033 -31.93 23.96 25.60
N TYR A 1034 -31.09 23.51 26.53
CA TYR A 1034 -31.35 23.60 27.96
C TYR A 1034 -31.62 25.04 28.41
N SER A 1035 -30.76 26.00 28.03
CA SER A 1035 -30.93 27.41 28.38
C SER A 1035 -32.27 27.96 27.90
N GLN A 1036 -32.67 27.66 26.66
CA GLN A 1036 -33.92 28.15 26.11
C GLN A 1036 -35.15 27.45 26.73
N LEU A 1037 -35.07 26.17 27.08
CA LEU A 1037 -36.15 25.47 27.79
C LEU A 1037 -36.32 26.01 29.22
N GLN A 1038 -35.23 26.37 29.89
CA GLN A 1038 -35.23 27.02 31.19
C GLN A 1038 -35.86 28.43 31.13
N GLU A 1039 -35.55 29.23 30.10
CA GLU A 1039 -36.19 30.54 29.88
C GLU A 1039 -37.71 30.45 29.71
N GLN A 1040 -38.22 29.31 29.25
CA GLN A 1040 -39.66 29.05 29.14
C GLN A 1040 -40.27 28.39 30.39
N ASN A 1041 -39.53 28.34 31.52
CA ASN A 1041 -39.92 27.72 32.79
C ASN A 1041 -40.26 26.22 32.69
N LEU A 1042 -39.63 25.49 31.75
CA LEU A 1042 -39.79 24.04 31.65
C LEU A 1042 -38.77 23.33 32.56
N ASN A 1043 -39.25 22.45 33.42
CA ASN A 1043 -38.40 21.78 34.41
C ASN A 1043 -37.72 20.56 33.77
N ILE A 1044 -36.47 20.71 33.35
CA ILE A 1044 -35.59 19.68 32.80
C ILE A 1044 -34.15 20.01 33.20
N THR A 1045 -33.30 19.03 33.44
CA THR A 1045 -31.86 19.24 33.73
C THR A 1045 -30.99 19.14 32.47
N GLN A 1046 -29.81 19.75 32.48
CA GLN A 1046 -28.85 19.66 31.37
C GLN A 1046 -28.57 18.20 30.96
N LYS A 1047 -28.33 17.35 31.96
CA LYS A 1047 -28.06 15.93 31.76
C LYS A 1047 -29.21 15.19 31.06
N GLN A 1048 -30.46 15.54 31.37
CA GLN A 1048 -31.63 14.97 30.71
C GLN A 1048 -31.82 15.46 29.28
N VAL A 1049 -31.40 16.70 28.98
CA VAL A 1049 -31.34 17.20 27.59
C VAL A 1049 -30.28 16.43 26.80
N ASP A 1050 -29.10 16.20 27.39
CA ASP A 1050 -28.02 15.42 26.76
C ASP A 1050 -28.46 13.97 26.47
N GLU A 1051 -29.15 13.33 27.41
CA GLU A 1051 -29.71 11.98 27.27
C GLU A 1051 -30.77 11.91 26.15
N LEU A 1052 -31.69 12.88 26.09
CA LEU A 1052 -32.73 12.93 25.04
C LEU A 1052 -32.17 13.18 23.64
N LEU A 1053 -31.13 14.01 23.51
CA LEU A 1053 -30.44 14.21 22.24
C LEU A 1053 -29.70 12.94 21.81
N GLY A 1054 -29.23 12.11 22.74
CA GLY A 1054 -28.68 10.79 22.45
C GLY A 1054 -29.67 9.82 21.79
N GLU A 1055 -30.99 10.02 21.96
CA GLU A 1055 -32.03 9.19 21.36
C GLU A 1055 -32.48 9.64 19.96
N CYS A 1056 -32.09 10.84 19.52
CA CYS A 1056 -32.49 11.40 18.23
C CYS A 1056 -31.67 10.78 17.09
N LYS A 1057 -32.30 10.51 15.95
CA LYS A 1057 -31.65 9.96 14.75
C LYS A 1057 -30.78 11.00 14.05
N ASP A 1058 -31.25 12.24 14.01
CA ASP A 1058 -30.50 13.40 13.57
C ASP A 1058 -30.54 14.44 14.70
N GLN A 1059 -29.36 14.78 15.23
CA GLN A 1059 -29.19 15.63 16.40
C GLN A 1059 -29.14 17.13 16.04
N GLU A 1060 -29.28 17.47 14.76
CA GLU A 1060 -29.46 18.84 14.25
C GLU A 1060 -30.87 19.06 13.64
N ASP A 1061 -31.65 18.00 13.42
CA ASP A 1061 -33.06 18.09 13.00
C ASP A 1061 -33.99 18.43 14.17
N PHE A 1062 -34.46 19.67 14.18
CA PHE A 1062 -35.44 20.16 15.16
C PHE A 1062 -36.73 19.32 15.19
N SER A 1063 -37.13 18.74 14.06
CA SER A 1063 -38.37 17.99 13.96
C SER A 1063 -38.33 16.77 14.88
N ASP A 1064 -37.24 16.01 14.84
CA ASP A 1064 -36.99 14.82 15.65
C ASP A 1064 -36.79 15.18 17.13
N ILE A 1065 -35.94 16.17 17.41
CA ILE A 1065 -35.69 16.67 18.78
C ILE A 1065 -37.00 17.11 19.45
N SER A 1066 -37.89 17.77 18.71
CA SER A 1066 -39.17 18.23 19.23
C SER A 1066 -40.11 17.07 19.60
N VAL A 1067 -40.01 15.92 18.91
CA VAL A 1067 -40.81 14.72 19.22
C VAL A 1067 -40.35 14.13 20.55
N HIS A 1068 -39.04 13.96 20.73
CA HIS A 1068 -38.45 13.40 21.95
C HIS A 1068 -38.69 14.30 23.17
N LEU A 1069 -38.51 15.62 23.04
CA LEU A 1069 -38.79 16.53 24.15
C LEU A 1069 -40.29 16.60 24.49
N LYS A 1070 -41.19 16.63 23.50
CA LYS A 1070 -42.65 16.60 23.75
C LYS A 1070 -43.07 15.32 24.45
N ARG A 1071 -42.48 14.18 24.08
CA ARG A 1071 -42.69 12.89 24.74
C ARG A 1071 -42.27 12.98 26.21
N TYR A 1072 -41.04 13.43 26.46
CA TYR A 1072 -40.51 13.59 27.82
C TYR A 1072 -41.39 14.48 28.72
N PHE A 1073 -41.80 15.66 28.25
CA PHE A 1073 -42.60 16.57 29.06
C PHE A 1073 -44.05 16.09 29.26
N LYS A 1074 -44.59 15.32 28.30
CA LYS A 1074 -45.90 14.67 28.43
C LYS A 1074 -45.87 13.55 29.47
N GLU A 1075 -44.81 12.75 29.49
CA GLU A 1075 -44.62 11.66 30.46
C GLU A 1075 -44.39 12.19 31.89
N ASN A 1076 -43.69 13.30 32.03
CA ASN A 1076 -43.45 13.98 33.31
C ASN A 1076 -44.59 14.90 33.77
N LYS A 1077 -45.79 14.77 33.18
CA LYS A 1077 -47.04 15.49 33.56
C LYS A 1077 -46.92 17.02 33.65
N GLN A 1078 -46.09 17.64 32.82
CA GLN A 1078 -46.04 19.10 32.74
C GLN A 1078 -47.22 19.66 31.94
N ASN A 1079 -47.61 20.90 32.24
CA ASN A 1079 -48.85 21.51 31.70
C ASN A 1079 -48.80 21.61 30.16
N GLY A 1080 -49.72 20.91 29.49
CA GLY A 1080 -49.77 20.81 28.02
C GLY A 1080 -49.98 22.12 27.27
N GLN A 1081 -50.59 23.14 27.88
CA GLN A 1081 -50.66 24.48 27.30
C GLN A 1081 -49.30 25.19 27.34
N LEU A 1082 -48.56 25.00 28.43
CA LEU A 1082 -47.23 25.58 28.64
C LEU A 1082 -46.22 24.98 27.65
N ILE A 1083 -46.28 23.66 27.43
CA ILE A 1083 -45.48 22.95 26.43
C ILE A 1083 -45.77 23.48 25.01
N LYS A 1084 -47.05 23.65 24.64
CA LYS A 1084 -47.41 24.16 23.29
C LYS A 1084 -46.89 25.58 23.04
N VAL A 1085 -46.96 26.46 24.04
CA VAL A 1085 -46.47 27.84 23.93
C VAL A 1085 -44.94 27.87 23.93
N ALA A 1086 -44.30 27.12 24.81
CA ALA A 1086 -42.84 27.02 24.91
C ALA A 1086 -42.23 26.49 23.61
N PHE A 1087 -42.77 25.41 23.01
CA PHE A 1087 -42.25 24.88 21.74
C PHE A 1087 -42.47 25.82 20.54
N LYS A 1088 -43.55 26.60 20.55
CA LYS A 1088 -43.81 27.62 19.51
C LYS A 1088 -42.81 28.78 19.61
N ASN A 1089 -42.49 29.22 20.83
CA ASN A 1089 -41.49 30.26 21.09
C ASN A 1089 -40.06 29.77 20.86
N PHE A 1090 -39.74 28.56 21.30
CA PHE A 1090 -38.46 27.89 21.15
C PHE A 1090 -38.09 27.71 19.68
N ALA A 1091 -38.98 27.14 18.86
CA ALA A 1091 -38.82 27.07 17.40
C ALA A 1091 -38.56 28.45 16.81
N GLY A 1092 -39.37 29.45 17.18
CA GLY A 1092 -39.22 30.83 16.71
C GLY A 1092 -37.93 31.53 17.15
N SER A 1093 -37.27 31.08 18.22
CA SER A 1093 -35.99 31.63 18.71
C SER A 1093 -34.78 30.97 18.01
N LEU A 1094 -34.85 29.65 17.78
CA LEU A 1094 -33.84 28.89 17.04
C LEU A 1094 -33.77 29.34 15.58
N PHE A 1095 -34.91 29.48 14.90
CA PHE A 1095 -34.98 30.04 13.54
C PHE A 1095 -34.45 31.49 13.46
N ARG A 1096 -34.66 32.31 14.51
CA ARG A 1096 -34.09 33.66 14.60
C ARG A 1096 -32.59 33.66 14.86
N SER A 1097 -32.07 32.73 15.67
CA SER A 1097 -30.62 32.56 15.90
C SER A 1097 -29.89 32.04 14.65
N ALA A 1098 -30.51 31.14 13.89
CA ALA A 1098 -30.02 30.64 12.62
C ALA A 1098 -30.02 31.75 11.55
N ALA A 1099 -31.08 32.55 11.48
CA ALA A 1099 -31.15 33.74 10.62
C ALA A 1099 -30.17 34.86 11.04
N MET A 1100 -29.83 34.98 12.33
CA MET A 1100 -28.78 35.89 12.82
C MET A 1100 -27.37 35.40 12.49
N LYS A 1101 -27.08 34.09 12.50
CA LYS A 1101 -25.82 33.54 12.00
C LYS A 1101 -25.62 33.77 10.49
N ILE A 1102 -26.70 33.83 9.71
CA ILE A 1102 -26.68 34.17 8.28
C ILE A 1102 -26.51 35.69 8.05
N SER A 1103 -26.78 36.54 9.05
CA SER A 1103 -26.68 38.01 8.95
C SER A 1103 -25.58 38.67 9.78
N ALA A 1104 -24.77 37.89 10.53
CA ALA A 1104 -23.60 38.37 11.24
C ALA A 1104 -22.42 38.60 10.28
N ARG A 1105 -22.43 39.73 9.57
CA ARG A 1105 -21.20 40.32 9.01
C ARG A 1105 -20.23 40.63 10.16
N PRO A 1106 -18.91 40.46 10.00
CA PRO A 1106 -17.96 40.83 11.04
C PRO A 1106 -18.06 42.33 11.33
N HIS A 1107 -18.20 42.68 12.61
CA HIS A 1107 -18.09 44.06 13.08
C HIS A 1107 -16.68 44.59 12.76
N ARG A 1108 -16.61 45.64 11.96
CA ARG A 1108 -15.42 46.48 11.76
C ARG A 1108 -14.96 47.05 13.11
N SER A 1109 -13.70 46.85 13.47
CA SER A 1109 -13.06 47.58 14.56
C SER A 1109 -12.91 49.07 14.19
N ASN A 1110 -13.32 49.95 15.10
CA ASN A 1110 -13.19 51.40 14.99
C ASN A 1110 -11.73 51.85 15.22
N SER A 1111 -10.86 51.69 14.22
CA SER A 1111 -9.51 52.29 14.27
C SER A 1111 -9.02 52.89 12.95
N GLU A 1112 -9.92 53.36 12.09
CA GLU A 1112 -9.56 54.18 10.91
C GLU A 1112 -10.51 55.38 10.77
N LYS A 1113 -10.35 56.35 11.68
CA LYS A 1113 -10.73 57.75 11.46
C LYS A 1113 -9.50 58.64 11.62
N ALA A 1114 -8.51 58.43 10.77
CA ALA A 1114 -7.53 59.45 10.40
C ALA A 1114 -7.00 59.07 9.02
N TYR A 1115 -6.89 60.05 8.12
CA TYR A 1115 -6.41 59.93 6.74
C TYR A 1115 -7.41 59.47 5.67
N ALA A 1116 -8.38 60.34 5.37
CA ALA A 1116 -8.90 60.49 4.02
C ALA A 1116 -9.04 61.99 3.67
N LYS A 1117 -7.95 62.59 3.18
CA LYS A 1117 -8.01 63.68 2.20
C LYS A 1117 -6.89 63.48 1.19
N SER A 1118 -7.29 63.49 -0.08
CA SER A 1118 -6.56 63.48 -1.36
C SER A 1118 -5.93 62.18 -1.88
N GLY A 1119 -6.45 61.69 -3.03
CA GLY A 1119 -5.60 61.30 -4.16
C GLY A 1119 -5.75 59.89 -4.77
N ARG A 1120 -6.67 59.76 -5.76
CA ARG A 1120 -6.64 58.91 -6.98
C ARG A 1120 -5.95 57.52 -7.00
N GLY A 1121 -6.74 56.51 -7.42
CA GLY A 1121 -6.37 55.63 -8.55
C GLY A 1121 -6.28 54.12 -8.27
N LEU A 1122 -7.33 53.36 -8.66
CA LEU A 1122 -7.35 52.03 -9.32
C LEU A 1122 -8.61 51.23 -8.93
N ALA A 1123 -9.44 50.96 -9.95
CA ALA A 1123 -10.61 50.09 -9.92
C ALA A 1123 -10.18 48.68 -10.39
N GLY A 1124 -10.76 47.55 -9.99
CA GLY A 1124 -11.89 47.28 -9.11
C GLY A 1124 -12.30 45.81 -9.30
N THR A 1125 -12.04 44.96 -8.32
CA THR A 1125 -12.59 43.61 -8.21
C THR A 1125 -14.01 43.68 -7.67
N ARG A 1126 -15.00 43.22 -8.44
CA ARG A 1126 -16.37 42.96 -7.96
C ARG A 1126 -16.57 41.45 -7.85
N ASN A 1127 -16.54 40.94 -6.61
CA ASN A 1127 -17.21 39.70 -6.23
C ASN A 1127 -18.71 39.98 -6.07
N TYR A 1128 -19.55 39.16 -6.70
CA TYR A 1128 -20.92 38.92 -6.27
C TYR A 1128 -21.17 37.42 -6.19
N TRP A 1129 -21.53 37.00 -4.99
CA TRP A 1129 -22.12 35.71 -4.65
C TRP A 1129 -23.46 35.53 -5.37
N LEU A 1130 -23.61 34.43 -6.10
CA LEU A 1130 -24.88 33.78 -6.40
C LEU A 1130 -24.62 32.29 -6.31
N TRP A 1131 -25.27 31.58 -5.39
CA TRP A 1131 -25.71 30.17 -5.53
C TRP A 1131 -26.52 29.79 -4.30
N ASN A 1132 -27.84 29.69 -4.47
CA ASN A 1132 -28.71 28.67 -3.89
C ASN A 1132 -30.15 28.93 -4.33
N ILE A 1133 -30.63 28.06 -5.22
CA ILE A 1133 -32.00 27.69 -5.62
C ILE A 1133 -31.82 27.22 -7.05
N TRP A 1134 -31.95 25.92 -7.34
CA TRP A 1134 -32.43 25.34 -8.61
C TRP A 1134 -32.33 23.82 -8.45
N CYS A 1135 -33.35 23.22 -7.82
CA CYS A 1135 -33.75 21.80 -7.96
C CYS A 1135 -35.05 21.56 -7.16
N MET A 1136 -36.19 22.02 -7.68
CA MET A 1136 -37.49 21.41 -7.41
C MET A 1136 -38.36 21.45 -8.68
N PRO A 1137 -39.23 20.46 -8.91
CA PRO A 1137 -39.87 20.24 -10.21
C PRO A 1137 -40.96 21.28 -10.50
N GLU A 1138 -41.03 21.73 -11.75
CA GLU A 1138 -42.17 22.46 -12.29
C GLU A 1138 -43.43 21.59 -12.26
N LYS A 1139 -44.40 21.95 -11.40
CA LYS A 1139 -45.85 21.93 -11.66
C LYS A 1139 -46.60 22.40 -10.42
N ALA A 1140 -47.02 23.66 -10.41
CA ALA A 1140 -48.36 24.12 -10.00
C ALA A 1140 -48.42 25.64 -9.78
N LEU A 1141 -49.22 26.30 -10.63
CA LEU A 1141 -50.10 27.46 -10.35
C LEU A 1141 -49.39 28.79 -10.04
N HIS A 1142 -49.38 29.80 -10.93
CA HIS A 1142 -50.52 30.47 -11.55
C HIS A 1142 -51.69 30.71 -10.57
N LYS A 1143 -51.52 31.69 -9.66
CA LYS A 1143 -52.45 32.81 -9.42
C LYS A 1143 -51.85 33.84 -8.48
#